data_AF-A0A850WTK0-F1
#
_entry.id   AF-A0A850WTK0-F1
#
_cell.length_a   1.000
_cell.length_b   1.000
_cell.length_c   1.000
_cell.angle_alpha   90.00
_cell.angle_beta   90.00
_cell.angle_gamma   90.00
#
_symmetry.space_group_name_H-M   'P 1'
#
loop_
_entity.id
_entity.type
_entity.pdbx_description
1 polymer ?
#
loop_
_entity_poly.entity_id
_entity_poly.type
_entity_poly.pdbx_seq_one_letter_code
_entity_poly.pdbx_strand_id
1 'polypeptide(L)'
;VFTILNCYKNAVTTEEREHSPQQIIAVGTRWNKHIARLIKQFMNDPYVVITAVEEASICGNVQQVVKHCRSSERTAVLVKTLHVTHSRRQKVLVFTDSVNDAEMVHEALESNSIFSLKIHTESKLNWKSVLEQWTEKCSAGTQVVLVLTDDCMQPLEITDATCVVHFSLPSLRIFGQRLSSMSDNFSNVIKDSSVDREYTQARSVLLLTDSSACRTLEILHYLQHMEAEIPPELHDITAQALEAEEDRKFSRPLCACLKMFGICKNRMTCPDRHQINVQMDAPQNVPDKMLQAPGCVTIVPLHVVSATNYFGRIVDEEKDQYGILSEEINKYFKEPGNKISVKNVEKLMVYGLCEKTLFHRVQVVEMPSKEEKKVFSIKIKYIDEGRISQAQNDQLLHLPARFQCLPPQAVEFIVCRVKPLDNETEWNPQVVTDYVRHKIKGKLHKAKIVHSLGNTAWVDPMVRVTRLSGLNVSINEYNVRSEILSAGLGTDNPEHIPRLQALCRRVKVVDDGENVEPFTEENTAGPENKSSPENLSVQENPTENCSSSEIPSGNEPCGGVAQSEEAEDSPQDQQKCFYPEVKWFENEETVTVRVKIANAADCKCEFDKEKVLFSAYSGDKLYLADLELHRSVLAEESAYAIKDKEVVIVLVKEEKGMWCKLLKNKNPHVAFDFEHWEGLEDEGPFPVGTKKLHCASAVTEDLADSSEDSGTESDE
;
A
#
# COMPACT_ATOMS: atom_id res chain seq x y z
N VAL A 1 -13.53 -6.93 8.83
CA VAL A 1 -14.15 -5.90 9.70
C VAL A 1 -15.47 -6.36 10.33
N PHE A 2 -16.65 -6.30 9.70
CA PHE A 2 -17.94 -6.53 10.39
C PHE A 2 -18.06 -7.87 11.15
N THR A 3 -17.46 -8.97 10.65
CA THR A 3 -17.41 -10.24 11.40
C THR A 3 -16.70 -10.11 12.74
N ILE A 4 -15.59 -9.36 12.79
CA ILE A 4 -14.81 -9.08 14.00
C ILE A 4 -15.63 -8.21 14.96
N LEU A 5 -16.36 -7.22 14.44
CA LEU A 5 -17.24 -6.36 15.23
C LEU A 5 -18.43 -7.13 15.82
N ASN A 6 -18.97 -8.13 15.10
CA ASN A 6 -19.97 -9.05 15.65
C ASN A 6 -19.38 -9.93 16.75
N CYS A 7 -18.17 -10.48 16.58
CA CYS A 7 -17.49 -11.25 17.63
C CYS A 7 -17.22 -10.38 18.88
N TYR A 8 -16.77 -9.13 18.69
CA TYR A 8 -16.61 -8.15 19.77
C TYR A 8 -17.94 -7.90 20.48
N LYS A 9 -19.00 -7.58 19.74
CA LYS A 9 -20.34 -7.33 20.30
C LYS A 9 -20.84 -8.51 21.14
N ASN A 10 -20.74 -9.73 20.60
CA ASN A 10 -21.15 -10.95 21.29
C ASN A 10 -20.32 -11.21 22.57
N ALA A 11 -19.02 -10.92 22.55
CA ALA A 11 -18.11 -11.06 23.71
C ALA A 11 -18.16 -9.88 24.71
N VAL A 12 -19.00 -8.89 24.43
CA VAL A 12 -19.29 -7.73 25.30
C VAL A 12 -20.69 -7.85 25.91
N THR A 13 -21.64 -8.51 25.23
CA THR A 13 -23.00 -8.79 25.74
C THR A 13 -23.09 -9.99 26.70
N THR A 14 -21.97 -10.59 27.11
CA THR A 14 -21.93 -11.59 28.18
C THR A 14 -21.80 -10.92 29.54
N GLU A 15 -22.67 -11.29 30.49
CA GLU A 15 -22.88 -10.63 31.79
C GLU A 15 -21.59 -10.32 32.58
N GLU A 16 -20.58 -11.20 32.51
CA GLU A 16 -19.27 -11.02 33.17
C GLU A 16 -18.49 -9.75 32.75
N ARG A 17 -18.92 -9.03 31.69
CA ARG A 17 -18.16 -7.91 31.10
C ARG A 17 -18.90 -6.60 30.93
N GLU A 18 -20.15 -6.47 31.37
CA GLU A 18 -20.94 -5.23 31.22
C GLU A 18 -20.23 -3.97 31.76
N HIS A 19 -19.42 -4.13 32.81
CA HIS A 19 -18.69 -3.07 33.49
C HIS A 19 -17.36 -2.67 32.81
N SER A 20 -16.99 -3.28 31.68
CA SER A 20 -15.77 -2.93 30.93
C SER A 20 -15.98 -1.66 30.09
N PRO A 21 -15.03 -0.70 30.05
CA PRO A 21 -15.18 0.50 29.22
C PRO A 21 -15.15 0.16 27.71
N GLN A 22 -16.31 0.27 27.05
CA GLN A 22 -16.51 -0.07 25.64
C GLN A 22 -16.12 1.08 24.70
N GLN A 23 -14.82 1.34 24.54
CA GLN A 23 -14.34 2.35 23.60
C GLN A 23 -13.99 1.72 22.23
N ILE A 24 -14.67 2.15 21.17
CA ILE A 24 -14.28 1.87 19.78
C ILE A 24 -13.74 3.15 19.16
N ILE A 25 -12.45 3.15 18.81
CA ILE A 25 -11.83 4.24 18.02
C ILE A 25 -11.73 3.77 16.57
N ALA A 26 -12.29 4.56 15.65
CA ALA A 26 -12.18 4.33 14.21
C ALA A 26 -11.46 5.53 13.57
N VAL A 27 -10.40 5.26 12.81
CA VAL A 27 -9.59 6.26 12.11
C VAL A 27 -9.52 5.88 10.64
N GLY A 28 -9.60 6.86 9.74
CA GLY A 28 -9.51 6.66 8.31
C GLY A 28 -9.31 7.98 7.57
N THR A 29 -8.82 7.91 6.33
CA THR A 29 -8.57 9.07 5.46
C THR A 29 -9.72 9.40 4.52
N ARG A 30 -10.81 8.61 4.56
CA ARG A 30 -11.98 8.69 3.68
C ARG A 30 -13.23 8.27 4.43
N TRP A 31 -14.35 8.92 4.15
CA TRP A 31 -15.67 8.50 4.60
C TRP A 31 -16.12 7.24 3.84
N ASN A 32 -17.08 6.51 4.40
CA ASN A 32 -17.68 5.37 3.71
C ASN A 32 -19.10 5.14 4.23
N LYS A 33 -20.04 4.76 3.35
CA LYS A 33 -21.43 4.44 3.72
C LYS A 33 -21.55 3.34 4.78
N HIS A 34 -20.53 2.48 4.94
CA HIS A 34 -20.44 1.49 6.01
C HIS A 34 -20.06 2.08 7.38
N ILE A 35 -19.49 3.29 7.47
CA ILE A 35 -19.23 3.97 8.76
C ILE A 35 -20.54 4.35 9.45
N ALA A 36 -21.56 4.78 8.69
CA ALA A 36 -22.91 5.00 9.25
C ALA A 36 -23.51 3.72 9.88
N ARG A 37 -23.16 2.53 9.36
CA ARG A 37 -23.53 1.25 9.97
C ARG A 37 -22.69 0.92 11.21
N LEU A 38 -21.39 1.22 11.20
CA LEU A 38 -20.51 1.08 12.37
C LEU A 38 -21.05 1.89 13.56
N ILE A 39 -21.26 3.19 13.33
CA ILE A 39 -21.84 4.17 14.27
C ILE A 39 -23.14 3.62 14.86
N LYS A 40 -24.13 3.25 14.03
CA LYS A 40 -25.47 2.87 14.49
C LYS A 40 -25.58 1.48 15.12
N GLN A 41 -24.63 0.57 14.91
CA GLN A 41 -24.75 -0.83 15.35
C GLN A 41 -23.76 -1.25 16.45
N PHE A 42 -22.68 -0.49 16.66
CA PHE A 42 -21.57 -0.89 17.54
C PHE A 42 -21.04 0.22 18.47
N MET A 43 -21.38 1.49 18.25
CA MET A 43 -20.88 2.60 19.06
C MET A 43 -21.98 3.19 19.95
N ASN A 44 -21.67 3.39 21.22
CA ASN A 44 -22.49 4.15 22.16
C ASN A 44 -22.00 5.60 22.18
N ASP A 45 -22.92 6.57 22.08
CA ASP A 45 -22.67 8.02 21.98
C ASP A 45 -21.46 8.43 21.08
N PRO A 46 -21.51 8.12 19.77
CA PRO A 46 -20.37 8.29 18.86
C PRO A 46 -20.09 9.76 18.50
N TYR A 47 -18.94 10.28 18.93
CA TYR A 47 -18.41 11.57 18.48
C TYR A 47 -17.66 11.42 17.14
N VAL A 48 -18.09 12.15 16.10
CA VAL A 48 -17.53 12.08 14.75
C VAL A 48 -16.80 13.37 14.41
N VAL A 49 -15.49 13.28 14.18
CA VAL A 49 -14.64 14.39 13.73
C VAL A 49 -14.19 14.13 12.30
N ILE A 50 -14.44 15.08 11.40
CA ILE A 50 -13.96 15.03 10.01
C ILE A 50 -13.21 16.34 9.74
N THR A 51 -11.93 16.23 9.40
CA THR A 51 -11.04 17.38 9.16
C THR A 51 -10.92 17.78 7.68
N ALA A 52 -11.21 16.85 6.77
CA ALA A 52 -11.35 17.13 5.33
C ALA A 52 -12.79 17.56 5.03
N VAL A 53 -12.97 18.77 4.51
CA VAL A 53 -14.30 19.39 4.33
C VAL A 53 -15.06 18.72 3.18
N GLU A 54 -14.33 18.32 2.15
CA GLU A 54 -14.80 17.48 1.06
C GLU A 54 -15.41 16.17 1.59
N GLU A 55 -14.72 15.43 2.46
CA GLU A 55 -15.24 14.21 3.10
C GLU A 55 -16.43 14.49 4.03
N ALA A 56 -16.43 15.65 4.71
CA ALA A 56 -17.56 16.08 5.54
C ALA A 56 -18.83 16.32 4.71
N SER A 57 -18.71 16.78 3.46
CA SER A 57 -19.85 16.91 2.54
C SER A 57 -20.38 15.57 2.02
N ILE A 58 -19.54 14.53 1.93
CA ILE A 58 -19.97 13.15 1.65
C ILE A 58 -20.78 12.62 2.84
N CYS A 59 -20.28 12.82 4.07
CA CYS A 59 -21.00 12.52 5.31
C CYS A 59 -22.35 13.28 5.38
N GLY A 60 -22.35 14.55 4.96
CA GLY A 60 -23.53 15.41 4.87
C GLY A 60 -24.49 15.13 3.71
N ASN A 61 -24.24 14.09 2.88
CA ASN A 61 -25.09 13.67 1.76
C ASN A 61 -25.38 14.79 0.72
N VAL A 62 -24.41 15.67 0.47
CA VAL A 62 -24.52 16.75 -0.51
C VAL A 62 -24.69 16.17 -1.92
N GLN A 63 -25.78 16.52 -2.61
CA GLN A 63 -26.03 16.07 -3.98
C GLN A 63 -25.03 16.72 -4.94
N GLN A 64 -24.18 15.92 -5.57
CA GLN A 64 -23.31 16.38 -6.65
C GLN A 64 -24.06 16.30 -7.99
N VAL A 65 -24.11 17.39 -8.74
CA VAL A 65 -24.75 17.43 -10.07
C VAL A 65 -23.79 18.01 -11.09
N VAL A 66 -23.36 17.19 -12.05
CA VAL A 66 -22.42 17.60 -13.08
C VAL A 66 -23.15 18.06 -14.35
N LYS A 67 -22.62 19.11 -14.99
CA LYS A 67 -23.07 19.62 -16.29
C LYS A 67 -21.86 19.93 -17.17
N HIS A 68 -21.65 19.14 -18.22
CA HIS A 68 -20.74 19.49 -19.31
C HIS A 68 -21.35 20.64 -20.13
N CYS A 69 -20.50 21.56 -20.58
CA CYS A 69 -20.86 22.69 -21.44
C CYS A 69 -19.61 23.26 -22.13
N ARG A 70 -19.76 23.90 -23.29
CA ARG A 70 -18.65 24.70 -23.84
C ARG A 70 -18.44 25.96 -23.01
N SER A 71 -17.21 26.49 -22.97
CA SER A 71 -16.88 27.72 -22.23
C SER A 71 -17.73 28.93 -22.65
N SER A 72 -18.20 28.98 -23.90
CA SER A 72 -19.12 29.99 -24.44
C SER A 72 -20.60 29.78 -24.05
N GLU A 73 -20.98 28.55 -23.68
CA GLU A 73 -22.36 28.17 -23.30
C GLU A 73 -22.55 28.18 -21.77
N ARG A 74 -21.45 28.19 -21.01
CA ARG A 74 -21.37 28.10 -19.54
C ARG A 74 -22.36 29.01 -18.80
N THR A 75 -22.48 30.27 -19.22
CA THR A 75 -23.40 31.26 -18.60
C THR A 75 -24.86 30.96 -18.91
N ALA A 76 -25.19 30.49 -20.11
CA ALA A 76 -26.55 30.05 -20.45
C ALA A 76 -26.94 28.76 -19.68
N VAL A 77 -25.99 27.86 -19.43
CA VAL A 77 -26.19 26.64 -18.62
C VAL A 77 -26.37 26.97 -17.13
N LEU A 78 -25.66 27.97 -16.61
CA LEU A 78 -25.89 28.53 -15.27
C LEU A 78 -27.31 29.08 -15.15
N VAL A 79 -27.71 30.01 -16.03
CA VAL A 79 -29.05 30.61 -16.05
C VAL A 79 -30.15 29.54 -16.13
N LYS A 80 -29.98 28.53 -17.02
CA LYS A 80 -30.91 27.40 -17.16
C LYS A 80 -31.00 26.53 -15.89
N THR A 81 -29.93 26.44 -15.11
CA THR A 81 -29.90 25.68 -13.84
C THR A 81 -30.61 26.44 -12.72
N LEU A 82 -30.47 27.77 -12.67
CA LEU A 82 -31.13 28.63 -11.66
C LEU A 82 -32.64 28.79 -11.91
N HIS A 83 -33.08 28.73 -13.17
CA HIS A 83 -34.49 28.78 -13.57
C HIS A 83 -35.35 27.59 -13.10
N VAL A 84 -34.76 26.54 -12.52
CA VAL A 84 -35.52 25.43 -11.94
C VAL A 84 -36.25 25.96 -10.69
N THR A 85 -37.58 26.01 -10.73
CA THR A 85 -38.39 26.45 -9.59
C THR A 85 -38.45 25.38 -8.50
N HIS A 86 -38.22 25.80 -7.25
CA HIS A 86 -38.22 24.92 -6.08
C HIS A 86 -39.29 25.39 -5.06
N SER A 87 -39.96 24.46 -4.38
CA SER A 87 -41.05 24.75 -3.43
C SER A 87 -40.61 25.37 -2.09
N ARG A 88 -39.31 25.62 -1.91
CA ARG A 88 -38.68 26.17 -0.70
C ARG A 88 -37.73 27.31 -1.10
N ARG A 89 -37.33 28.15 -0.14
CA ARG A 89 -36.31 29.19 -0.35
C ARG A 89 -35.02 28.57 -0.90
N GLN A 90 -34.34 29.31 -1.77
CA GLN A 90 -33.02 28.94 -2.23
C GLN A 90 -32.00 30.02 -1.91
N LYS A 91 -30.90 29.60 -1.28
CA LYS A 91 -29.66 30.35 -1.12
C LYS A 91 -28.60 29.72 -2.00
N VAL A 92 -28.11 30.46 -2.99
CA VAL A 92 -27.19 29.95 -4.02
C VAL A 92 -25.91 30.76 -4.05
N LEU A 93 -24.77 30.09 -3.90
CA LEU A 93 -23.44 30.67 -4.14
C LEU A 93 -22.96 30.28 -5.53
N VAL A 94 -22.36 31.22 -6.28
CA VAL A 94 -21.80 30.98 -7.61
C VAL A 94 -20.33 31.39 -7.62
N PHE A 95 -19.44 30.40 -7.59
CA PHE A 95 -18.00 30.61 -7.44
C PHE A 95 -17.27 30.73 -8.77
N THR A 96 -16.45 31.77 -8.88
CA THR A 96 -15.70 32.15 -10.07
C THR A 96 -14.20 32.32 -9.76
N ASP A 97 -13.35 31.99 -10.72
CA ASP A 97 -11.88 32.05 -10.57
C ASP A 97 -11.30 33.45 -10.86
N SER A 98 -12.11 34.41 -11.34
CA SER A 98 -11.65 35.76 -11.66
C SER A 98 -12.74 36.82 -11.50
N VAL A 99 -12.33 38.06 -11.28
CA VAL A 99 -13.22 39.23 -11.22
C VAL A 99 -14.07 39.34 -12.49
N ASN A 100 -13.45 39.19 -13.67
CA ASN A 100 -14.15 39.27 -14.97
C ASN A 100 -15.24 38.19 -15.12
N ASP A 101 -14.99 36.96 -14.65
CA ASP A 101 -16.02 35.91 -14.62
C ASP A 101 -17.15 36.28 -13.64
N ALA A 102 -16.84 36.87 -12.48
CA ALA A 102 -17.84 37.30 -11.50
C ALA A 102 -18.77 38.39 -12.04
N GLU A 103 -18.22 39.39 -12.73
CA GLU A 103 -19.00 40.49 -13.32
C GLU A 103 -19.85 40.00 -14.51
N MET A 104 -19.26 39.24 -15.43
CA MET A 104 -19.96 38.65 -16.58
C MET A 104 -21.12 37.71 -16.16
N VAL A 105 -20.94 36.95 -15.07
CA VAL A 105 -22.02 36.14 -14.50
C VAL A 105 -23.13 37.03 -13.93
N HIS A 106 -22.79 38.04 -13.14
CA HIS A 106 -23.77 38.94 -12.51
C HIS A 106 -24.60 39.70 -13.55
N GLU A 107 -23.97 40.32 -14.56
CA GLU A 107 -24.65 41.00 -15.66
C GLU A 107 -25.61 40.07 -16.42
N ALA A 108 -25.22 38.81 -16.63
CA ALA A 108 -26.06 37.82 -17.30
C ALA A 108 -27.24 37.35 -16.43
N LEU A 109 -27.10 37.32 -15.11
CA LEU A 109 -28.21 37.04 -14.18
C LEU A 109 -29.21 38.19 -14.18
N GLU A 110 -28.75 39.44 -14.05
CA GLU A 110 -29.60 40.63 -14.15
C GLU A 110 -30.34 40.70 -15.50
N SER A 111 -29.63 40.43 -16.61
CA SER A 111 -30.20 40.38 -17.96
C SER A 111 -31.30 39.31 -18.13
N ASN A 112 -31.33 38.30 -17.26
CA ASN A 112 -32.35 37.25 -17.22
C ASN A 112 -33.36 37.45 -16.06
N SER A 113 -33.44 38.65 -15.47
CA SER A 113 -34.31 38.98 -14.32
C SER A 113 -34.07 38.14 -13.06
N ILE A 114 -32.88 37.54 -12.90
CA ILE A 114 -32.50 36.82 -11.68
C ILE A 114 -31.82 37.82 -10.73
N PHE A 115 -32.43 38.06 -9.56
CA PHE A 115 -31.80 38.87 -8.52
C PHE A 115 -30.50 38.21 -8.03
N SER A 116 -29.39 38.93 -8.14
CA SER A 116 -28.09 38.45 -7.68
C SER A 116 -27.28 39.56 -7.01
N LEU A 117 -26.53 39.18 -5.99
CA LEU A 117 -25.50 39.98 -5.35
C LEU A 117 -24.14 39.61 -5.95
N LYS A 118 -23.16 40.54 -5.98
CA LYS A 118 -21.76 40.22 -6.32
C LYS A 118 -20.78 40.71 -5.26
N ILE A 119 -19.71 39.96 -5.06
CA ILE A 119 -18.56 40.36 -4.24
C ILE A 119 -17.28 39.70 -4.78
N HIS A 120 -16.22 40.48 -4.94
CA HIS A 120 -14.93 40.00 -5.45
C HIS A 120 -13.79 40.78 -4.78
N THR A 121 -12.55 40.36 -5.00
CA THR A 121 -11.34 40.85 -4.29
C THR A 121 -11.12 42.37 -4.44
N GLU A 122 -11.71 43.01 -5.45
CA GLU A 122 -11.66 44.47 -5.67
C GLU A 122 -12.89 45.23 -5.13
N SER A 123 -13.93 44.53 -4.68
CA SER A 123 -15.13 45.10 -4.05
C SER A 123 -14.78 45.74 -2.70
N LYS A 124 -14.64 47.07 -2.67
CA LYS A 124 -14.24 47.83 -1.46
C LYS A 124 -15.22 47.67 -0.29
N LEU A 125 -14.88 46.78 0.64
CA LEU A 125 -15.44 46.65 2.00
C LEU A 125 -16.97 46.46 2.14
N ASN A 126 -17.70 46.21 1.05
CA ASN A 126 -19.16 46.16 1.08
C ASN A 126 -19.76 44.82 1.58
N TRP A 127 -18.93 43.93 2.16
CA TRP A 127 -19.34 42.58 2.58
C TRP A 127 -20.47 42.59 3.63
N LYS A 128 -20.56 43.63 4.47
CA LYS A 128 -21.62 43.76 5.48
C LYS A 128 -23.01 43.90 4.86
N SER A 129 -23.18 44.79 3.87
CA SER A 129 -24.49 44.98 3.23
C SER A 129 -24.89 43.78 2.36
N VAL A 130 -23.90 43.05 1.83
CA VAL A 130 -24.12 41.76 1.13
C VAL A 130 -24.58 40.68 2.12
N LEU A 131 -23.95 40.58 3.30
CA LEU A 131 -24.34 39.63 4.34
C LEU A 131 -25.69 39.97 4.98
N GLU A 132 -26.00 41.26 5.15
CA GLU A 132 -27.32 41.75 5.57
C GLU A 132 -28.40 41.30 4.57
N GLN A 133 -28.24 41.59 3.27
CA GLN A 133 -29.17 41.14 2.22
C GLN A 133 -29.25 39.61 2.07
N TRP A 134 -28.17 38.89 2.33
CA TRP A 134 -28.17 37.42 2.40
C TRP A 134 -28.96 36.89 3.60
N THR A 135 -29.02 37.64 4.71
CA THR A 135 -29.66 37.25 5.96
C THR A 135 -31.10 37.77 6.08
N GLU A 136 -31.52 38.71 5.23
CA GLU A 136 -32.88 39.23 5.19
C GLU A 136 -33.95 38.14 4.95
N LYS A 137 -35.11 38.33 5.56
CA LYS A 137 -36.19 37.34 5.58
C LYS A 137 -37.03 37.38 4.31
N CYS A 138 -36.49 36.88 3.20
CA CYS A 138 -37.22 36.67 1.95
C CYS A 138 -38.50 35.82 2.17
N SER A 139 -39.47 35.87 1.26
CA SER A 139 -40.68 35.03 1.35
C SER A 139 -40.40 33.55 1.07
N ALA A 140 -41.42 32.69 1.14
CA ALA A 140 -41.29 31.31 0.67
C ALA A 140 -41.28 31.29 -0.87
N GLY A 141 -40.33 30.57 -1.48
CA GLY A 141 -40.15 30.52 -2.95
C GLY A 141 -39.22 31.60 -3.52
N THR A 142 -38.64 32.49 -2.71
CA THR A 142 -37.57 33.39 -3.19
C THR A 142 -36.26 32.64 -3.37
N GLN A 143 -35.53 32.97 -4.43
CA GLN A 143 -34.14 32.58 -4.67
C GLN A 143 -33.24 33.80 -4.46
N VAL A 144 -32.16 33.65 -3.69
CA VAL A 144 -31.08 34.63 -3.52
C VAL A 144 -29.81 34.02 -4.08
N VAL A 145 -29.20 34.71 -5.05
CA VAL A 145 -27.93 34.30 -5.67
C VAL A 145 -26.83 35.27 -5.24
N LEU A 146 -25.66 34.76 -4.85
CA LEU A 146 -24.46 35.55 -4.58
C LEU A 146 -23.31 35.01 -5.43
N VAL A 147 -22.77 35.87 -6.30
CA VAL A 147 -21.63 35.58 -7.18
C VAL A 147 -20.35 36.04 -6.49
N LEU A 148 -19.35 35.15 -6.36
CA LEU A 148 -18.12 35.47 -5.63
C LEU A 148 -16.84 34.81 -6.15
N THR A 149 -15.70 35.44 -5.85
CA THR A 149 -14.35 34.86 -5.98
C THR A 149 -13.94 34.14 -4.71
N ASP A 150 -13.01 33.18 -4.81
CA ASP A 150 -12.58 32.34 -3.69
C ASP A 150 -12.02 33.12 -2.49
N ASP A 151 -11.32 34.23 -2.74
CA ASP A 151 -10.78 35.13 -1.70
C ASP A 151 -11.88 35.66 -0.76
N CYS A 152 -13.11 35.76 -1.25
CA CYS A 152 -14.25 36.29 -0.50
C CYS A 152 -14.95 35.24 0.38
N MET A 153 -14.54 33.97 0.38
CA MET A 153 -15.13 32.94 1.27
C MET A 153 -14.93 33.26 2.75
N GLN A 154 -13.67 33.50 3.17
CA GLN A 154 -13.34 33.67 4.59
C GLN A 154 -14.01 34.90 5.24
N PRO A 155 -14.07 36.09 4.60
CA PRO A 155 -14.72 37.26 5.22
C PRO A 155 -16.25 37.21 5.32
N LEU A 156 -16.91 36.22 4.71
CA LEU A 156 -18.37 36.11 4.69
C LEU A 156 -18.92 35.09 5.69
N GLU A 157 -18.17 34.04 6.00
CA GLU A 157 -18.53 32.94 6.92
C GLU A 157 -19.94 32.33 6.70
N ILE A 158 -20.46 32.40 5.47
CA ILE A 158 -21.75 31.82 5.08
C ILE A 158 -21.67 30.29 5.21
N THR A 159 -22.57 29.70 5.99
CA THR A 159 -22.75 28.25 6.22
C THR A 159 -24.12 27.72 5.80
N ASP A 160 -25.09 28.61 5.55
CA ASP A 160 -26.51 28.28 5.33
C ASP A 160 -26.93 28.21 3.84
N ALA A 161 -25.98 28.16 2.91
CA ALA A 161 -26.30 28.03 1.49
C ALA A 161 -26.95 26.66 1.21
N THR A 162 -27.99 26.67 0.36
CA THR A 162 -28.70 25.45 -0.07
C THR A 162 -28.09 24.86 -1.35
N CYS A 163 -27.38 25.68 -2.13
CA CYS A 163 -26.78 25.30 -3.40
C CYS A 163 -25.45 26.03 -3.60
N VAL A 164 -24.45 25.33 -4.11
CA VAL A 164 -23.13 25.86 -4.49
C VAL A 164 -22.87 25.51 -5.95
N VAL A 165 -22.67 26.52 -6.79
CA VAL A 165 -22.36 26.35 -8.21
C VAL A 165 -20.89 26.69 -8.46
N HIS A 166 -20.13 25.71 -8.93
CA HIS A 166 -18.76 25.88 -9.37
C HIS A 166 -18.80 26.29 -10.85
N PHE A 167 -18.83 27.60 -11.10
CA PHE A 167 -18.81 28.16 -12.46
C PHE A 167 -17.43 28.01 -13.09
N SER A 168 -16.37 28.23 -12.31
CA SER A 168 -14.98 27.88 -12.64
C SER A 168 -14.49 26.77 -11.70
N LEU A 169 -13.66 25.84 -12.21
CA LEU A 169 -13.33 24.59 -11.51
C LEU A 169 -12.07 24.73 -10.62
N PRO A 170 -12.17 24.57 -9.29
CA PRO A 170 -11.05 24.74 -8.36
C PRO A 170 -10.18 23.47 -8.25
N SER A 171 -9.16 23.51 -7.38
CA SER A 171 -8.50 22.29 -6.84
C SER A 171 -9.36 21.64 -5.75
N LEU A 172 -9.11 20.37 -5.40
CA LEU A 172 -9.95 19.65 -4.42
C LEU A 172 -10.00 20.34 -3.03
N ARG A 173 -8.89 20.98 -2.60
CA ARG A 173 -8.86 21.74 -1.34
C ARG A 173 -9.82 22.93 -1.35
N ILE A 174 -9.82 23.71 -2.43
CA ILE A 174 -10.72 24.88 -2.57
C ILE A 174 -12.15 24.41 -2.87
N PHE A 175 -12.32 23.29 -3.58
CA PHE A 175 -13.61 22.61 -3.75
C PHE A 175 -14.25 22.30 -2.39
N GLY A 176 -13.51 21.65 -1.48
CA GLY A 176 -13.95 21.40 -0.10
C GLY A 176 -14.34 22.68 0.63
N GLN A 177 -13.53 23.74 0.55
CA GLN A 177 -13.85 25.04 1.16
C GLN A 177 -15.17 25.63 0.61
N ARG A 178 -15.39 25.64 -0.70
CA ARG A 178 -16.67 26.06 -1.31
C ARG A 178 -17.86 25.23 -0.82
N LEU A 179 -17.67 23.96 -0.46
CA LEU A 179 -18.71 23.10 0.11
C LEU A 179 -18.97 23.33 1.61
N SER A 180 -18.03 23.89 2.39
CA SER A 180 -18.32 24.27 3.79
C SER A 180 -19.44 25.30 3.90
N SER A 181 -19.70 26.07 2.86
CA SER A 181 -20.76 27.08 2.87
C SER A 181 -22.19 26.52 2.84
N MET A 182 -22.34 25.19 2.81
CA MET A 182 -23.62 24.49 2.98
C MET A 182 -23.67 23.64 4.27
N SER A 183 -22.74 23.82 5.21
CA SER A 183 -22.57 22.96 6.38
C SER A 183 -23.80 22.88 7.29
N ASP A 184 -24.58 23.95 7.43
CA ASP A 184 -25.84 23.93 8.20
C ASP A 184 -26.93 23.06 7.54
N ASN A 185 -26.78 22.80 6.23
CA ASN A 185 -27.68 21.95 5.44
C ASN A 185 -27.13 20.51 5.23
N PHE A 186 -26.05 20.11 5.92
CA PHE A 186 -25.53 18.75 5.88
C PHE A 186 -26.43 17.77 6.66
N SER A 187 -26.72 16.60 6.08
CA SER A 187 -27.56 15.60 6.72
C SER A 187 -26.88 14.98 7.96
N ASN A 188 -27.55 15.00 9.11
CA ASN A 188 -27.02 14.41 10.34
C ASN A 188 -27.12 12.88 10.33
N VAL A 189 -26.00 12.20 10.08
CA VAL A 189 -25.90 10.73 9.99
C VAL A 189 -26.41 9.99 11.24
N ILE A 190 -26.33 10.62 12.42
CA ILE A 190 -26.69 10.02 13.72
C ILE A 190 -28.21 10.05 13.95
N LYS A 191 -28.94 11.03 13.40
CA LYS A 191 -30.38 11.23 13.63
C LYS A 191 -31.24 10.59 12.52
N ASP A 192 -31.76 9.39 12.77
CA ASP A 192 -32.83 8.81 11.93
C ASP A 192 -34.22 9.39 12.26
N SER A 193 -34.45 10.66 11.91
CA SER A 193 -35.81 11.17 11.70
C SER A 193 -36.24 10.87 10.26
N SER A 194 -36.97 9.77 10.06
CA SER A 194 -37.55 9.39 8.76
C SER A 194 -38.59 10.37 8.21
N VAL A 195 -38.93 11.42 8.97
CA VAL A 195 -39.99 12.40 8.68
C VAL A 195 -39.47 13.62 7.88
N ASP A 196 -38.16 13.92 7.93
CA ASP A 196 -37.57 15.10 7.25
C ASP A 196 -36.73 14.77 6.01
N ARG A 197 -36.50 13.48 5.72
CA ARG A 197 -35.50 13.02 4.72
C ARG A 197 -35.73 13.49 3.28
N GLU A 198 -36.92 13.94 2.91
CA GLU A 198 -37.26 14.26 1.52
C GLU A 198 -36.92 15.70 1.07
N TYR A 199 -36.71 16.67 1.99
CA TYR A 199 -36.94 18.09 1.63
C TYR A 199 -35.83 19.12 1.95
N THR A 200 -34.62 18.68 2.32
CA THR A 200 -33.45 19.58 2.50
C THR A 200 -32.16 18.86 2.14
N GLN A 201 -31.95 18.63 0.84
CA GLN A 201 -30.67 18.13 0.32
C GLN A 201 -29.84 19.31 -0.21
N ALA A 202 -28.74 19.63 0.47
CA ALA A 202 -27.73 20.56 -0.03
C ALA A 202 -27.16 20.06 -1.37
N ARG A 203 -26.89 20.97 -2.31
CA ARG A 203 -26.57 20.61 -3.70
C ARG A 203 -25.35 21.35 -4.23
N SER A 204 -24.35 20.62 -4.70
CA SER A 204 -23.27 21.15 -5.53
C SER A 204 -23.59 20.99 -7.01
N VAL A 205 -23.35 22.02 -7.82
CA VAL A 205 -23.44 21.96 -9.28
C VAL A 205 -22.09 22.30 -9.89
N LEU A 206 -21.53 21.40 -10.69
CA LEU A 206 -20.25 21.57 -11.36
C LEU A 206 -20.47 21.87 -12.84
N LEU A 207 -20.06 23.05 -13.30
CA LEU A 207 -20.03 23.39 -14.72
C LEU A 207 -18.65 23.04 -15.29
N LEU A 208 -18.59 21.95 -16.06
CA LEU A 208 -17.36 21.43 -16.63
C LEU A 208 -17.22 21.83 -18.09
N THR A 209 -16.02 22.28 -18.46
CA THR A 209 -15.64 22.65 -19.82
C THR A 209 -14.44 21.83 -20.30
N ASP A 210 -14.27 21.70 -21.61
CA ASP A 210 -13.17 20.94 -22.22
C ASP A 210 -11.79 21.46 -21.78
N SER A 211 -11.69 22.78 -21.52
CA SER A 211 -10.47 23.44 -21.03
C SER A 211 -10.14 23.18 -19.55
N SER A 212 -10.95 22.40 -18.81
CA SER A 212 -10.74 22.15 -17.37
C SER A 212 -9.90 20.90 -17.05
N ALA A 213 -9.66 20.05 -18.05
CA ALA A 213 -9.24 18.64 -17.92
C ALA A 213 -8.17 18.33 -16.87
N CYS A 214 -7.11 19.16 -16.73
CA CYS A 214 -6.03 18.92 -15.79
C CYS A 214 -6.39 19.13 -14.31
N ARG A 215 -7.43 19.93 -14.01
CA ARG A 215 -7.97 20.11 -12.65
C ARG A 215 -9.06 19.09 -12.33
N THR A 216 -9.68 18.51 -13.34
CA THR A 216 -10.85 17.65 -13.19
C THR A 216 -10.54 16.33 -12.47
N LEU A 217 -9.31 15.80 -12.59
CA LEU A 217 -8.95 14.46 -12.08
C LEU A 217 -9.18 14.23 -10.58
N GLU A 218 -8.84 15.20 -9.72
CA GLU A 218 -9.05 15.07 -8.26
C GLU A 218 -10.55 15.04 -7.92
N ILE A 219 -11.30 15.96 -8.52
CA ILE A 219 -12.75 16.13 -8.32
C ILE A 219 -13.52 14.95 -8.93
N LEU A 220 -13.06 14.38 -10.05
CA LEU A 220 -13.63 13.16 -10.63
C LEU A 220 -13.46 11.95 -9.72
N HIS A 221 -12.29 11.77 -9.10
CA HIS A 221 -12.12 10.72 -8.09
C HIS A 221 -13.06 10.96 -6.89
N TYR A 222 -13.24 12.20 -6.44
CA TYR A 222 -14.21 12.54 -5.39
C TYR A 222 -15.65 12.19 -5.79
N LEU A 223 -16.07 12.52 -7.03
CA LEU A 223 -17.40 12.16 -7.56
C LEU A 223 -17.59 10.64 -7.66
N GLN A 224 -16.55 9.91 -8.10
CA GLN A 224 -16.54 8.43 -8.11
C GLN A 224 -16.63 7.86 -6.69
N HIS A 225 -15.97 8.49 -5.72
CA HIS A 225 -16.03 8.09 -4.31
C HIS A 225 -17.44 8.26 -3.72
N MET A 226 -18.17 9.30 -4.13
CA MET A 226 -19.57 9.52 -3.76
C MET A 226 -20.56 8.59 -4.45
N GLU A 227 -20.13 7.72 -5.38
CA GLU A 227 -21.02 6.94 -6.26
C GLU A 227 -21.99 7.83 -7.07
N ALA A 228 -21.56 9.05 -7.41
CA ALA A 228 -22.37 10.03 -8.14
C ALA A 228 -22.52 9.68 -9.63
N GLU A 229 -23.61 10.16 -10.26
CA GLU A 229 -23.82 10.04 -11.70
C GLU A 229 -22.83 10.94 -12.46
N ILE A 230 -21.85 10.33 -13.12
CA ILE A 230 -20.84 11.00 -13.94
C ILE A 230 -21.24 10.87 -15.42
N PRO A 231 -21.47 12.00 -16.14
CA PRO A 231 -21.70 12.00 -17.58
C PRO A 231 -20.62 11.22 -18.38
N PRO A 232 -21.00 10.40 -19.39
CA PRO A 232 -20.06 9.57 -20.17
C PRO A 232 -18.87 10.34 -20.74
N GLU A 233 -19.10 11.57 -21.20
CA GLU A 233 -18.12 12.45 -21.84
C GLU A 233 -16.92 12.76 -20.92
N LEU A 234 -17.14 12.66 -19.60
CA LEU A 234 -16.08 12.89 -18.61
C LEU A 234 -15.16 11.68 -18.46
N HIS A 235 -15.58 10.46 -18.79
CA HIS A 235 -14.68 9.30 -18.78
C HIS A 235 -13.59 9.44 -19.85
N ASP A 236 -13.94 9.95 -21.03
CA ASP A 236 -12.97 10.23 -22.11
C ASP A 236 -12.01 11.36 -21.73
N ILE A 237 -12.52 12.46 -21.16
CA ILE A 237 -11.68 13.55 -20.62
C ILE A 237 -10.79 13.05 -19.47
N THR A 238 -11.27 12.14 -18.63
CA THR A 238 -10.48 11.50 -17.57
C THR A 238 -9.32 10.70 -18.15
N ALA A 239 -9.57 9.92 -19.21
CA ALA A 239 -8.56 9.08 -19.86
C ALA A 239 -7.45 9.95 -20.48
N GLN A 240 -7.83 10.96 -21.26
CA GLN A 240 -6.88 11.89 -21.91
C GLN A 240 -6.04 12.67 -20.88
N ALA A 241 -6.66 13.17 -19.81
CA ALA A 241 -5.95 13.85 -18.72
C ALA A 241 -5.02 12.90 -17.95
N LEU A 242 -5.38 11.62 -17.81
CA LEU A 242 -4.53 10.59 -17.20
C LEU A 242 -3.35 10.17 -18.09
N GLU A 243 -3.49 10.24 -19.41
CA GLU A 243 -2.42 9.95 -20.35
C GLU A 243 -1.42 11.11 -20.36
N ALA A 244 -1.89 12.35 -20.53
CA ALA A 244 -1.05 13.55 -20.45
C ALA A 244 -0.30 13.71 -19.11
N GLU A 245 -0.92 13.33 -17.98
CA GLU A 245 -0.24 13.34 -16.67
C GLU A 245 0.81 12.23 -16.53
N GLU A 246 0.65 11.09 -17.21
CA GLU A 246 1.67 10.05 -17.25
C GLU A 246 2.81 10.40 -18.22
N ASP A 247 2.53 11.09 -19.31
CA ASP A 247 3.54 11.65 -20.22
C ASP A 247 4.38 12.73 -19.51
N ARG A 248 3.75 13.55 -18.65
CA ARG A 248 4.48 14.47 -17.75
C ARG A 248 5.40 13.73 -16.75
N LYS A 249 5.13 12.45 -16.48
CA LYS A 249 5.98 11.55 -15.66
C LYS A 249 6.94 10.69 -16.49
N PHE A 250 7.03 10.83 -17.81
CA PHE A 250 7.78 9.91 -18.69
C PHE A 250 9.27 9.73 -18.32
N SER A 251 9.89 10.74 -17.69
CA SER A 251 11.28 10.73 -17.17
C SER A 251 11.43 10.27 -15.71
N ARG A 252 10.34 9.94 -15.02
CA ARG A 252 10.32 9.41 -13.64
C ARG A 252 10.69 7.91 -13.64
N PRO A 253 11.11 7.34 -12.50
CA PRO A 253 11.19 5.88 -12.37
C PRO A 253 9.81 5.23 -12.50
N LEU A 254 9.80 3.94 -12.87
CA LEU A 254 8.58 3.12 -12.92
C LEU A 254 8.11 2.79 -11.49
N CYS A 255 6.83 3.07 -11.22
CA CYS A 255 6.19 3.00 -9.91
C CYS A 255 6.49 1.71 -9.12
N ALA A 256 6.99 1.85 -7.89
CA ALA A 256 7.36 0.71 -7.04
C ALA A 256 6.19 -0.26 -6.78
N CYS A 257 4.97 0.23 -6.52
CA CYS A 257 3.79 -0.63 -6.36
C CYS A 257 3.45 -1.41 -7.64
N LEU A 258 3.55 -0.75 -8.80
CA LEU A 258 3.33 -1.38 -10.08
C LEU A 258 4.37 -2.49 -10.33
N LYS A 259 5.65 -2.21 -10.07
CA LYS A 259 6.74 -3.20 -10.19
C LYS A 259 6.59 -4.38 -9.22
N MET A 260 6.13 -4.17 -7.98
CA MET A 260 6.03 -5.23 -6.97
C MET A 260 4.74 -6.05 -7.04
N PHE A 261 3.64 -5.50 -7.57
CA PHE A 261 2.32 -6.14 -7.48
C PHE A 261 1.55 -6.22 -8.81
N GLY A 262 2.06 -5.63 -9.90
CA GLY A 262 1.35 -5.50 -11.18
C GLY A 262 0.19 -4.49 -11.16
N ILE A 263 0.06 -3.68 -10.11
CA ILE A 263 -0.93 -2.59 -10.00
C ILE A 263 -0.49 -1.53 -8.98
N CYS A 264 -0.75 -0.26 -9.28
CA CYS A 264 -0.70 0.83 -8.32
C CYS A 264 -2.13 1.28 -7.98
N LYS A 265 -2.54 1.16 -6.71
CA LYS A 265 -3.88 1.62 -6.25
C LYS A 265 -3.99 3.15 -6.30
N ASN A 266 -2.87 3.85 -6.12
CA ASN A 266 -2.79 5.30 -6.03
C ASN A 266 -2.31 5.94 -7.35
N ARG A 267 -2.58 5.32 -8.53
CA ARG A 267 -2.07 5.79 -9.83
C ARG A 267 -2.22 7.30 -10.04
N MET A 268 -3.39 7.85 -9.68
CA MET A 268 -3.74 9.26 -9.82
C MET A 268 -2.74 10.20 -9.12
N THR A 269 -2.37 9.88 -7.87
CA THR A 269 -1.55 10.73 -6.99
C THR A 269 -0.09 10.25 -6.87
N CYS A 270 0.24 9.10 -7.45
CA CYS A 270 1.59 8.55 -7.42
C CYS A 270 2.54 9.39 -8.31
N PRO A 271 3.71 9.83 -7.79
CA PRO A 271 4.65 10.70 -8.49
C PRO A 271 5.51 9.99 -9.54
N ASP A 272 5.49 8.65 -9.52
CA ASP A 272 6.19 7.78 -10.46
C ASP A 272 5.30 7.45 -11.66
N ARG A 273 5.90 7.04 -12.78
CA ARG A 273 5.13 6.63 -13.97
C ARG A 273 4.63 5.18 -13.87
N HIS A 274 3.59 4.91 -14.64
CA HIS A 274 2.90 3.63 -14.79
C HIS A 274 2.94 3.13 -16.24
N GLN A 275 3.36 3.99 -17.18
CA GLN A 275 3.69 3.61 -18.56
C GLN A 275 5.15 3.14 -18.67
N ILE A 276 5.42 2.27 -19.65
CA ILE A 276 6.75 1.76 -19.98
C ILE A 276 7.39 2.72 -20.99
N ASN A 277 8.62 3.17 -20.73
CA ASN A 277 9.38 4.09 -21.59
C ASN A 277 10.54 3.31 -22.22
N VAL A 278 10.41 2.88 -23.48
CA VAL A 278 11.40 2.02 -24.15
C VAL A 278 12.83 2.58 -24.09
N GLN A 279 13.01 3.89 -24.18
CA GLN A 279 14.35 4.50 -24.14
C GLN A 279 15.04 4.33 -22.78
N MET A 280 14.28 4.37 -21.68
CA MET A 280 14.79 4.18 -20.31
C MET A 280 14.71 2.73 -19.82
N ASP A 281 13.74 1.96 -20.31
CA ASP A 281 13.38 0.62 -19.85
C ASP A 281 13.95 -0.51 -20.73
N ALA A 282 14.54 -0.18 -21.88
CA ALA A 282 15.36 -1.11 -22.64
C ALA A 282 16.51 -1.66 -21.78
N PRO A 283 16.98 -2.90 -22.02
CA PRO A 283 18.05 -3.53 -21.25
C PRO A 283 19.42 -2.90 -21.56
N GLN A 284 19.67 -1.70 -21.06
CA GLN A 284 20.97 -1.05 -21.10
C GLN A 284 21.93 -1.65 -20.06
N ASN A 285 23.11 -2.10 -20.49
CA ASN A 285 24.18 -2.63 -19.63
C ASN A 285 23.78 -3.81 -18.73
N VAL A 286 22.74 -4.57 -19.12
CA VAL A 286 22.29 -5.74 -18.37
C VAL A 286 23.27 -6.90 -18.59
N PRO A 287 23.71 -7.63 -17.56
CA PRO A 287 24.63 -8.76 -17.72
C PRO A 287 24.11 -9.81 -18.71
N ASP A 288 24.97 -10.33 -19.58
CA ASP A 288 24.60 -11.24 -20.69
C ASP A 288 23.74 -12.44 -20.24
N LYS A 289 23.94 -12.91 -19.00
CA LYS A 289 23.19 -14.02 -18.39
C LYS A 289 21.69 -13.72 -18.15
N MET A 290 21.26 -12.47 -18.24
CA MET A 290 19.84 -12.08 -18.24
C MET A 290 19.24 -11.94 -19.65
N LEU A 291 20.07 -11.74 -20.68
CA LEU A 291 19.63 -11.65 -22.07
C LEU A 291 19.40 -13.03 -22.70
N GLN A 292 19.99 -14.08 -22.12
CA GLN A 292 19.69 -15.47 -22.47
C GLN A 292 18.34 -15.93 -21.91
N ALA A 293 17.57 -16.64 -22.73
CA ALA A 293 16.18 -17.02 -22.46
C ALA A 293 16.00 -17.79 -21.13
N PRO A 294 14.84 -17.62 -20.47
CA PRO A 294 14.68 -17.37 -19.03
C PRO A 294 15.72 -18.06 -18.14
N GLY A 295 16.88 -17.41 -18.01
CA GLY A 295 18.04 -17.94 -17.30
C GLY A 295 17.76 -18.21 -15.82
N CYS A 296 18.24 -19.37 -15.36
CA CYS A 296 18.43 -19.63 -13.93
C CYS A 296 19.75 -19.01 -13.51
N VAL A 297 19.69 -17.86 -12.84
CA VAL A 297 20.85 -17.11 -12.35
C VAL A 297 21.12 -17.42 -10.88
N THR A 298 22.39 -17.38 -10.49
CA THR A 298 22.80 -17.42 -9.08
C THR A 298 22.90 -15.98 -8.58
N ILE A 299 22.23 -15.64 -7.47
CA ILE A 299 22.13 -14.27 -6.96
C ILE A 299 22.45 -14.18 -5.46
N VAL A 300 22.97 -13.02 -5.05
CA VAL A 300 23.19 -12.66 -3.63
C VAL A 300 22.48 -11.34 -3.33
N PRO A 301 21.39 -11.35 -2.54
CA PRO A 301 20.74 -10.12 -2.05
C PRO A 301 21.63 -9.40 -1.04
N LEU A 302 21.78 -8.08 -1.19
CA LEU A 302 22.67 -7.25 -0.37
C LEU A 302 21.90 -6.23 0.46
N HIS A 303 20.89 -5.62 -0.17
CA HIS A 303 20.01 -4.63 0.44
C HIS A 303 18.55 -5.05 0.20
N VAL A 304 17.80 -5.24 1.28
CA VAL A 304 16.38 -5.65 1.24
C VAL A 304 15.53 -4.41 1.51
N VAL A 305 14.82 -3.96 0.48
CA VAL A 305 14.00 -2.73 0.48
C VAL A 305 12.60 -3.04 1.02
N SER A 306 12.02 -4.16 0.59
CA SER A 306 10.74 -4.69 1.08
C SER A 306 10.78 -6.21 1.08
N ALA A 307 9.76 -6.88 1.62
CA ALA A 307 9.67 -8.34 1.61
C ALA A 307 9.65 -8.98 0.20
N THR A 308 9.48 -8.20 -0.88
CA THR A 308 9.57 -8.68 -2.27
C THR A 308 10.59 -7.96 -3.14
N ASN A 309 11.20 -6.86 -2.70
CA ASN A 309 12.12 -6.06 -3.52
C ASN A 309 13.51 -5.94 -2.85
N TYR A 310 14.54 -6.39 -3.55
CA TYR A 310 15.92 -6.42 -3.07
C TYR A 310 16.88 -5.90 -4.14
N PHE A 311 17.96 -5.23 -3.73
CA PHE A 311 19.13 -5.07 -4.58
C PHE A 311 20.18 -6.12 -4.24
N GLY A 312 20.79 -6.69 -5.27
CA GLY A 312 21.78 -7.77 -5.15
C GLY A 312 22.68 -7.87 -6.37
N ARG A 313 23.57 -8.86 -6.38
CA ARG A 313 24.46 -9.15 -7.51
C ARG A 313 24.12 -10.50 -8.13
N ILE A 314 24.30 -10.61 -9.45
CA ILE A 314 24.40 -11.90 -10.13
C ILE A 314 25.82 -12.41 -9.92
N VAL A 315 25.96 -13.63 -9.42
CA VAL A 315 27.25 -14.28 -9.19
C VAL A 315 27.52 -15.26 -10.32
N ASP A 316 28.70 -15.13 -10.94
CA ASP A 316 29.20 -16.13 -11.86
C ASP A 316 29.85 -17.28 -11.09
N GLU A 317 29.69 -18.52 -11.57
CA GLU A 317 30.42 -19.67 -11.03
C GLU A 317 31.88 -19.69 -11.54
N GLU A 318 32.22 -18.93 -12.59
CA GLU A 318 33.58 -18.83 -13.13
C GLU A 318 34.41 -17.62 -12.61
N LYS A 319 33.81 -16.43 -12.46
CA LYS A 319 34.51 -15.18 -12.07
C LYS A 319 33.61 -14.18 -11.34
N ASP A 320 33.93 -13.86 -10.08
CA ASP A 320 33.29 -12.74 -9.37
C ASP A 320 33.83 -11.38 -9.88
N GLN A 321 33.16 -10.82 -10.89
CA GLN A 321 33.47 -9.51 -11.46
C GLN A 321 33.35 -8.38 -10.42
N TYR A 322 32.42 -8.48 -9.48
CA TYR A 322 32.29 -7.49 -8.40
C TYR A 322 33.46 -7.61 -7.42
N GLY A 323 33.84 -8.82 -7.02
CA GLY A 323 34.96 -9.06 -6.12
C GLY A 323 36.24 -8.41 -6.64
N ILE A 324 36.54 -8.63 -7.92
CA ILE A 324 37.66 -8.00 -8.63
C ILE A 324 37.54 -6.47 -8.62
N LEU A 325 36.39 -5.91 -9.01
CA LEU A 325 36.17 -4.45 -9.01
C LEU A 325 36.33 -3.83 -7.60
N SER A 326 35.81 -4.51 -6.58
CA SER A 326 35.92 -4.11 -5.19
C SER A 326 37.38 -4.10 -4.74
N GLU A 327 38.15 -5.15 -5.05
CA GLU A 327 39.59 -5.18 -4.77
C GLU A 327 40.36 -4.09 -5.50
N GLU A 328 40.08 -3.83 -6.78
CA GLU A 328 40.74 -2.78 -7.57
C GLU A 328 40.48 -1.36 -7.04
N ILE A 329 39.22 -1.05 -6.70
CA ILE A 329 38.83 0.26 -6.13
C ILE A 329 39.46 0.45 -4.75
N ASN A 330 39.40 -0.58 -3.89
CA ASN A 330 40.00 -0.52 -2.55
C ASN A 330 41.54 -0.50 -2.62
N LYS A 331 42.16 -1.11 -3.63
CA LYS A 331 43.60 -0.99 -3.89
C LYS A 331 43.98 0.41 -4.36
N TYR A 332 43.21 1.00 -5.27
CA TYR A 332 43.44 2.36 -5.78
C TYR A 332 43.38 3.41 -4.66
N PHE A 333 42.33 3.41 -3.84
CA PHE A 333 42.17 4.39 -2.77
C PHE A 333 42.98 4.09 -1.49
N LYS A 334 43.75 2.99 -1.42
CA LYS A 334 44.74 2.78 -0.35
C LYS A 334 45.92 3.75 -0.46
N GLU A 335 46.28 4.17 -1.68
CA GLU A 335 47.31 5.18 -1.93
C GLU A 335 46.79 6.57 -1.52
N PRO A 336 47.44 7.28 -0.57
CA PRO A 336 46.91 8.56 -0.06
C PRO A 336 46.75 9.65 -1.14
N GLY A 337 47.62 9.67 -2.14
CA GLY A 337 47.55 10.65 -3.25
C GLY A 337 46.30 10.52 -4.14
N ASN A 338 45.60 9.39 -4.10
CA ASN A 338 44.37 9.16 -4.86
C ASN A 338 43.11 9.65 -4.11
N LYS A 339 43.21 10.05 -2.84
CA LYS A 339 42.09 10.53 -2.01
C LYS A 339 41.81 12.03 -2.24
N ILE A 340 41.46 12.38 -3.48
CA ILE A 340 41.21 13.77 -3.89
C ILE A 340 39.73 14.12 -3.67
N SER A 341 39.42 14.97 -2.70
CA SER A 341 38.05 15.45 -2.46
C SER A 341 37.52 16.29 -3.63
N VAL A 342 36.23 16.12 -3.92
CA VAL A 342 35.50 16.83 -4.98
C VAL A 342 35.07 18.22 -4.48
N LYS A 343 35.21 19.24 -5.33
CA LYS A 343 34.74 20.62 -5.03
C LYS A 343 33.36 20.91 -5.59
N ASN A 344 33.13 20.54 -6.85
CA ASN A 344 31.86 20.74 -7.55
C ASN A 344 31.20 19.36 -7.68
N VAL A 345 30.05 19.19 -7.02
CA VAL A 345 29.30 17.93 -7.03
C VAL A 345 28.12 18.09 -7.98
N GLU A 346 27.96 17.14 -8.90
CA GLU A 346 26.96 17.18 -9.96
C GLU A 346 25.93 16.06 -9.77
N LYS A 347 24.67 16.36 -10.07
CA LYS A 347 23.58 15.38 -9.99
C LYS A 347 23.77 14.30 -11.07
N LEU A 348 23.42 13.06 -10.74
CA LEU A 348 23.59 11.85 -11.55
C LEU A 348 25.04 11.40 -11.82
N MET A 349 26.06 12.18 -11.45
CA MET A 349 27.46 11.79 -11.58
C MET A 349 27.91 10.81 -10.49
N VAL A 350 28.98 10.05 -10.79
CA VAL A 350 29.48 8.93 -9.99
C VAL A 350 30.84 9.26 -9.37
N TYR A 351 30.95 9.04 -8.06
CA TYR A 351 32.09 9.40 -7.21
C TYR A 351 32.54 8.22 -6.36
N GLY A 352 33.72 8.34 -5.74
CA GLY A 352 34.16 7.44 -4.68
C GLY A 352 33.69 7.93 -3.31
N LEU A 353 33.37 7.01 -2.40
CA LEU A 353 33.12 7.31 -0.98
C LEU A 353 33.83 6.30 -0.09
N CYS A 354 34.40 6.78 1.03
CA CYS A 354 35.04 5.95 2.04
C CYS A 354 34.05 5.66 3.19
N GLU A 355 33.66 4.40 3.38
CA GLU A 355 32.85 3.97 4.52
C GLU A 355 33.66 3.01 5.39
N LYS A 356 33.97 3.42 6.63
CA LYS A 356 34.92 2.76 7.54
C LYS A 356 36.31 2.58 6.90
N THR A 357 36.56 1.43 6.30
CA THR A 357 37.82 1.02 5.64
C THR A 357 37.63 0.63 4.17
N LEU A 358 36.39 0.69 3.67
CA LEU A 358 36.01 0.28 2.32
C LEU A 358 35.69 1.49 1.44
N PHE A 359 35.98 1.36 0.15
CA PHE A 359 35.71 2.36 -0.87
C PHE A 359 34.63 1.87 -1.84
N HIS A 360 33.58 2.68 -2.01
CA HIS A 360 32.38 2.35 -2.79
C HIS A 360 32.18 3.36 -3.91
N ARG A 361 31.55 2.93 -5.03
CA ARG A 361 31.05 3.85 -6.06
C ARG A 361 29.67 4.34 -5.67
N VAL A 362 29.50 5.67 -5.63
CA VAL A 362 28.24 6.31 -5.24
C VAL A 362 27.79 7.32 -6.31
N GLN A 363 26.50 7.31 -6.64
CA GLN A 363 25.88 8.24 -7.57
C GLN A 363 25.06 9.27 -6.80
N VAL A 364 25.15 10.55 -7.17
CA VAL A 364 24.35 11.62 -6.56
C VAL A 364 22.93 11.62 -7.10
N VAL A 365 21.95 11.32 -6.26
CA VAL A 365 20.52 11.24 -6.63
C VAL A 365 19.83 12.59 -6.46
N GLU A 366 20.13 13.29 -5.37
CA GLU A 366 19.42 14.50 -4.95
C GLU A 366 20.36 15.45 -4.21
N MET A 367 20.24 16.75 -4.49
CA MET A 367 21.02 17.83 -3.88
C MET A 367 20.05 18.92 -3.40
N PRO A 368 20.38 19.66 -2.32
CA PRO A 368 19.52 20.71 -1.79
C PRO A 368 19.34 21.87 -2.78
N SER A 369 18.15 22.48 -2.79
CA SER A 369 17.79 23.55 -3.75
C SER A 369 18.35 24.95 -3.42
N LYS A 370 19.19 25.07 -2.39
CA LYS A 370 19.80 26.32 -1.93
C LYS A 370 21.22 26.09 -1.43
N GLU A 371 22.21 26.64 -2.13
CA GLU A 371 23.64 26.50 -1.84
C GLU A 371 24.13 27.54 -0.80
N GLU A 372 23.42 27.65 0.34
CA GLU A 372 23.74 28.62 1.40
C GLU A 372 24.93 28.22 2.29
N LYS A 373 25.50 27.01 2.09
CA LYS A 373 26.62 26.46 2.89
C LYS A 373 27.65 25.75 2.01
N LYS A 374 28.95 25.88 2.36
CA LYS A 374 30.06 25.19 1.68
C LYS A 374 30.05 23.68 1.86
N VAL A 375 29.57 23.21 3.01
CA VAL A 375 29.32 21.80 3.28
C VAL A 375 27.82 21.60 3.41
N PHE A 376 27.27 20.64 2.67
CA PHE A 376 25.85 20.33 2.63
C PHE A 376 25.60 18.84 2.42
N SER A 377 24.47 18.37 2.96
CA SER A 377 24.10 16.97 2.82
C SER A 377 23.47 16.69 1.46
N ILE A 378 23.88 15.57 0.87
CA ILE A 378 23.44 15.06 -0.43
C ILE A 378 22.91 13.64 -0.28
N LYS A 379 21.97 13.26 -1.15
CA LYS A 379 21.40 11.91 -1.19
C LYS A 379 22.11 11.10 -2.26
N ILE A 380 22.70 9.99 -1.86
CA ILE A 380 23.57 9.16 -2.70
C ILE A 380 23.05 7.73 -2.81
N LYS A 381 23.29 7.08 -3.95
CA LYS A 381 23.01 5.66 -4.20
C LYS A 381 24.32 4.90 -4.39
N TYR A 382 24.53 3.84 -3.64
CA TYR A 382 25.67 2.93 -3.81
C TYR A 382 25.39 2.06 -5.04
N ILE A 383 26.00 2.34 -6.19
CA ILE A 383 25.59 1.72 -7.46
C ILE A 383 25.90 0.21 -7.53
N ASP A 384 26.77 -0.27 -6.64
CA ASP A 384 27.19 -1.68 -6.57
C ASP A 384 26.53 -2.45 -5.40
N GLU A 385 25.65 -1.80 -4.64
CA GLU A 385 24.85 -2.40 -3.55
C GLU A 385 23.35 -2.07 -3.62
N GLY A 386 22.97 -1.04 -4.39
CA GLY A 386 21.62 -0.54 -4.58
C GLY A 386 21.05 0.32 -3.45
N ARG A 387 21.60 0.26 -2.23
CA ARG A 387 21.19 1.10 -1.09
C ARG A 387 21.34 2.59 -1.36
N ILE A 388 20.52 3.39 -0.67
CA ILE A 388 20.58 4.86 -0.64
C ILE A 388 20.97 5.32 0.76
N SER A 389 21.79 6.37 0.87
CA SER A 389 22.05 7.06 2.13
C SER A 389 22.12 8.58 1.94
N GLN A 390 22.28 9.30 3.04
CA GLN A 390 22.83 10.65 3.02
C GLN A 390 24.35 10.59 3.19
N ALA A 391 25.05 11.57 2.65
CA ALA A 391 26.46 11.88 2.89
C ALA A 391 26.64 13.41 2.91
N GLN A 392 27.84 13.91 3.21
CA GLN A 392 28.22 15.31 2.96
C GLN A 392 28.97 15.41 1.61
N ASN A 393 28.87 16.55 0.94
CA ASN A 393 29.52 16.81 -0.35
C ASN A 393 31.06 16.71 -0.30
N ASP A 394 31.69 17.10 0.81
CA ASP A 394 33.15 17.07 1.02
C ASP A 394 33.75 15.67 1.23
N GLN A 395 32.89 14.69 1.57
CA GLN A 395 33.25 13.27 1.71
C GLN A 395 33.42 12.56 0.37
N LEU A 396 32.95 13.16 -0.74
CA LEU A 396 33.08 12.58 -2.07
C LEU A 396 34.50 12.71 -2.62
N LEU A 397 35.02 11.60 -3.13
CA LEU A 397 36.33 11.47 -3.75
C LEU A 397 36.20 11.40 -5.28
N HIS A 398 37.16 12.00 -5.99
CA HIS A 398 37.26 11.91 -7.43
C HIS A 398 37.49 10.45 -7.86
N LEU A 399 36.54 9.89 -8.60
CA LEU A 399 36.62 8.54 -9.14
C LEU A 399 37.27 8.55 -10.54
N PRO A 400 38.36 7.81 -10.80
CA PRO A 400 38.94 7.69 -12.13
C PRO A 400 37.95 7.23 -13.21
N ALA A 401 38.10 7.73 -14.43
CA ALA A 401 37.23 7.40 -15.57
C ALA A 401 37.05 5.89 -15.79
N ARG A 402 38.12 5.08 -15.59
CA ARG A 402 38.09 3.60 -15.68
C ARG A 402 37.11 2.92 -14.70
N PHE A 403 36.70 3.61 -13.64
CA PHE A 403 35.71 3.12 -12.67
C PHE A 403 34.37 3.87 -12.81
N GLN A 404 34.32 5.04 -13.47
CA GLN A 404 33.07 5.71 -13.85
C GLN A 404 32.37 4.99 -15.01
N CYS A 405 33.13 4.50 -16.01
CA CYS A 405 32.57 3.88 -17.21
C CYS A 405 32.03 2.45 -17.02
N LEU A 406 32.36 1.79 -15.91
CA LEU A 406 31.87 0.44 -15.60
C LEU A 406 30.40 0.50 -15.15
N PRO A 407 29.53 -0.43 -15.57
CA PRO A 407 28.11 -0.39 -15.22
C PRO A 407 27.87 -0.64 -13.71
N PRO A 408 26.75 -0.17 -13.15
CA PRO A 408 26.30 -0.54 -11.79
C PRO A 408 26.27 -2.06 -11.60
N GLN A 409 26.88 -2.57 -10.53
CA GLN A 409 26.90 -4.02 -10.26
C GLN A 409 25.66 -4.53 -9.52
N ALA A 410 24.81 -3.65 -8.98
CA ALA A 410 23.59 -4.04 -8.27
C ALA A 410 22.35 -4.06 -9.17
N VAL A 411 21.75 -5.23 -9.33
CA VAL A 411 20.47 -5.48 -10.03
C VAL A 411 19.31 -5.39 -9.02
N GLU A 412 18.16 -4.84 -9.44
CA GLU A 412 16.92 -4.86 -8.64
C GLU A 412 16.17 -6.18 -8.90
N PHE A 413 15.95 -6.98 -7.85
CA PHE A 413 15.28 -8.27 -7.90
C PHE A 413 13.90 -8.19 -7.24
N ILE A 414 12.87 -8.65 -7.96
CA ILE A 414 11.49 -8.66 -7.47
C ILE A 414 10.96 -10.10 -7.43
N VAL A 415 10.64 -10.59 -6.24
CA VAL A 415 9.97 -11.90 -6.04
C VAL A 415 8.51 -11.80 -6.49
N CYS A 416 8.12 -12.67 -7.41
CA CYS A 416 6.87 -12.49 -8.15
C CYS A 416 5.63 -13.01 -7.42
N ARG A 417 4.47 -12.62 -7.97
CA ARG A 417 3.13 -13.17 -7.70
C ARG A 417 2.69 -13.22 -6.22
N VAL A 418 3.27 -12.43 -5.32
CA VAL A 418 2.90 -12.37 -3.89
C VAL A 418 2.68 -10.90 -3.49
N LYS A 419 1.84 -10.66 -2.48
CA LYS A 419 1.49 -9.29 -2.00
C LYS A 419 1.16 -9.30 -0.49
N PRO A 420 1.14 -8.12 0.16
CA PRO A 420 0.67 -7.96 1.55
C PRO A 420 -0.72 -8.54 1.81
N LEU A 421 -1.00 -8.86 3.08
CA LEU A 421 -2.33 -9.24 3.57
C LEU A 421 -3.33 -8.08 3.48
N ASP A 422 -4.61 -8.41 3.72
CA ASP A 422 -5.74 -7.49 3.93
C ASP A 422 -5.92 -6.35 2.91
N ASN A 423 -5.32 -6.53 1.73
CA ASN A 423 -5.29 -5.55 0.65
C ASN A 423 -4.56 -4.24 1.03
N GLU A 424 -3.51 -4.35 1.85
CA GLU A 424 -2.55 -3.26 2.13
C GLU A 424 -1.83 -2.76 0.85
N THR A 425 -1.22 -1.57 0.94
CA THR A 425 -0.40 -1.00 -0.16
C THR A 425 1.09 -1.35 -0.05
N GLU A 426 1.59 -1.60 1.15
CA GLU A 426 3.02 -1.77 1.43
C GLU A 426 3.26 -2.99 2.32
N TRP A 427 4.50 -3.48 2.35
CA TRP A 427 4.91 -4.54 3.26
C TRP A 427 5.22 -3.95 4.64
N ASN A 428 4.70 -4.55 5.71
CA ASN A 428 5.09 -4.18 7.07
C ASN A 428 6.63 -4.32 7.21
N PRO A 429 7.35 -3.25 7.61
CA PRO A 429 8.81 -3.28 7.66
C PRO A 429 9.31 -4.19 8.78
N GLN A 430 8.84 -3.95 10.01
CA GLN A 430 9.31 -4.60 11.24
C GLN A 430 9.02 -6.10 11.29
N VAL A 431 7.90 -6.54 10.71
CA VAL A 431 7.49 -7.96 10.73
C VAL A 431 7.98 -8.69 9.49
N VAL A 432 7.47 -8.32 8.31
CA VAL A 432 7.64 -9.15 7.10
C VAL A 432 8.94 -8.85 6.38
N THR A 433 9.30 -7.56 6.25
CA THR A 433 10.53 -7.17 5.54
C THR A 433 11.78 -7.55 6.32
N ASP A 434 11.77 -7.38 7.64
CA ASP A 434 12.90 -7.74 8.49
C ASP A 434 13.07 -9.27 8.59
N TYR A 435 11.99 -10.05 8.74
CA TYR A 435 12.03 -11.53 8.64
C TYR A 435 12.67 -12.02 7.33
N VAL A 436 12.25 -11.46 6.19
CA VAL A 436 12.86 -11.77 4.88
C VAL A 436 14.32 -11.31 4.85
N ARG A 437 14.66 -10.13 5.39
CA ARG A 437 16.04 -9.61 5.44
C ARG A 437 16.98 -10.56 6.19
N HIS A 438 16.61 -11.02 7.38
CA HIS A 438 17.43 -11.97 8.16
C HIS A 438 17.55 -13.34 7.48
N LYS A 439 16.52 -13.79 6.74
CA LYS A 439 16.62 -15.01 5.93
C LYS A 439 17.53 -14.85 4.71
N ILE A 440 17.38 -13.81 3.88
CA ILE A 440 18.01 -13.80 2.54
C ILE A 440 19.30 -12.99 2.40
N LYS A 441 19.55 -11.98 3.24
CA LYS A 441 20.67 -11.04 3.05
C LYS A 441 22.02 -11.76 3.13
N GLY A 442 22.89 -11.49 2.16
CA GLY A 442 24.23 -12.06 2.04
C GLY A 442 24.29 -13.53 1.62
N LYS A 443 23.15 -14.21 1.41
CA LYS A 443 23.12 -15.65 1.10
C LYS A 443 22.90 -15.91 -0.39
N LEU A 444 23.55 -16.97 -0.88
CA LEU A 444 23.42 -17.44 -2.26
C LEU A 444 22.03 -18.06 -2.51
N HIS A 445 21.36 -17.62 -3.57
CA HIS A 445 20.08 -18.18 -4.03
C HIS A 445 20.17 -18.49 -5.54
N LYS A 446 19.53 -19.56 -6.01
CA LYS A 446 19.27 -19.79 -7.44
C LYS A 446 17.88 -19.26 -7.77
N ALA A 447 17.79 -18.37 -8.76
CA ALA A 447 16.59 -17.65 -9.12
C ALA A 447 16.33 -17.76 -10.63
N LYS A 448 15.09 -18.07 -11.02
CA LYS A 448 14.69 -18.08 -12.42
C LYS A 448 14.12 -16.72 -12.81
N ILE A 449 14.71 -16.08 -13.83
CA ILE A 449 14.17 -14.82 -14.37
C ILE A 449 12.91 -15.14 -15.21
N VAL A 450 11.81 -14.46 -14.88
CA VAL A 450 10.52 -14.56 -15.59
C VAL A 450 10.28 -13.34 -16.49
N HIS A 451 10.79 -12.17 -16.09
CA HIS A 451 10.76 -10.95 -16.88
C HIS A 451 11.92 -10.03 -16.48
N SER A 452 12.31 -9.12 -17.36
CA SER A 452 13.35 -8.12 -17.11
C SER A 452 13.02 -6.81 -17.81
N LEU A 453 13.34 -5.68 -17.17
CA LEU A 453 13.09 -4.33 -17.67
C LEU A 453 14.16 -3.39 -17.11
N GLY A 454 14.97 -2.79 -17.98
CA GLY A 454 16.21 -2.12 -17.59
C GLY A 454 17.04 -2.98 -16.62
N ASN A 455 17.39 -2.41 -15.47
CA ASN A 455 18.11 -3.08 -14.39
C ASN A 455 17.19 -3.81 -13.36
N THR A 456 15.95 -4.12 -13.73
CA THR A 456 14.98 -4.85 -12.88
C THR A 456 14.77 -6.27 -13.39
N ALA A 457 14.82 -7.26 -12.50
CA ALA A 457 14.64 -8.68 -12.76
C ALA A 457 13.50 -9.25 -11.90
N TRP A 458 12.42 -9.70 -12.54
CA TRP A 458 11.32 -10.42 -11.88
C TRP A 458 11.67 -11.90 -11.80
N VAL A 459 11.78 -12.42 -10.58
CA VAL A 459 12.25 -13.78 -10.29
C VAL A 459 11.18 -14.68 -9.68
N ASP A 460 11.00 -15.88 -10.26
CA ASP A 460 10.12 -16.91 -9.72
C ASP A 460 10.46 -18.31 -10.31
N PRO A 461 10.84 -19.31 -9.48
CA PRO A 461 11.08 -19.20 -8.04
C PRO A 461 12.42 -18.50 -7.71
N MET A 462 12.59 -18.12 -6.44
CA MET A 462 13.87 -17.70 -5.86
C MET A 462 14.18 -18.64 -4.68
N VAL A 463 15.12 -19.55 -4.89
CA VAL A 463 15.36 -20.70 -4.00
C VAL A 463 16.73 -20.57 -3.35
N ARG A 464 16.78 -20.70 -2.03
CA ARG A 464 18.04 -20.87 -1.31
C ARG A 464 18.57 -22.29 -1.54
N VAL A 465 19.78 -22.39 -2.08
CA VAL A 465 20.41 -23.67 -2.42
C VAL A 465 21.74 -23.79 -1.71
N THR A 466 21.96 -24.92 -1.03
CA THR A 466 23.23 -25.28 -0.38
C THR A 466 23.77 -26.57 -0.97
N ARG A 467 25.04 -26.58 -1.35
CA ARG A 467 25.76 -27.76 -1.84
C ARG A 467 26.41 -28.46 -0.64
N LEU A 468 26.23 -29.77 -0.52
CA LEU A 468 26.85 -30.54 0.54
C LEU A 468 28.33 -30.78 0.23
N SER A 469 29.24 -30.36 1.11
CA SER A 469 30.67 -30.61 0.97
C SER A 469 30.96 -32.12 0.92
N GLY A 470 31.58 -32.58 -0.16
CA GLY A 470 31.90 -34.00 -0.39
C GLY A 470 30.86 -34.78 -1.21
N LEU A 471 29.68 -34.22 -1.49
CA LEU A 471 28.67 -34.82 -2.36
C LEU A 471 28.31 -33.88 -3.52
N ASN A 472 28.13 -34.42 -4.73
CA ASN A 472 27.60 -33.64 -5.86
C ASN A 472 26.06 -33.53 -5.79
N VAL A 473 25.56 -33.15 -4.61
CA VAL A 473 24.14 -33.00 -4.28
C VAL A 473 23.91 -31.60 -3.72
N SER A 474 22.86 -30.94 -4.20
CA SER A 474 22.42 -29.63 -3.75
C SER A 474 21.02 -29.70 -3.16
N ILE A 475 20.85 -29.21 -1.93
CA ILE A 475 19.57 -29.16 -1.22
C ILE A 475 18.96 -27.76 -1.41
N ASN A 476 17.66 -27.74 -1.73
CA ASN A 476 16.83 -26.53 -1.69
C ASN A 476 16.34 -26.35 -0.25
N GLU A 477 16.79 -25.30 0.45
CA GLU A 477 16.38 -25.03 1.84
C GLU A 477 14.97 -24.42 1.90
N TYR A 478 14.74 -23.36 1.14
CA TYR A 478 13.45 -22.65 1.07
C TYR A 478 13.31 -21.89 -0.26
N ASN A 479 12.07 -21.60 -0.65
CA ASN A 479 11.73 -20.65 -1.72
C ASN A 479 11.15 -19.39 -1.06
N VAL A 480 11.71 -18.21 -1.33
CA VAL A 480 11.34 -16.96 -0.64
C VAL A 480 9.85 -16.65 -0.80
N ARG A 481 9.27 -16.95 -1.99
CA ARG A 481 7.83 -16.89 -2.23
C ARG A 481 7.04 -17.79 -1.28
N SER A 482 7.43 -19.06 -1.22
CA SER A 482 6.73 -20.09 -0.45
C SER A 482 6.80 -19.78 1.04
N GLU A 483 7.95 -19.31 1.52
CA GLU A 483 8.19 -18.93 2.92
C GLU A 483 7.20 -17.87 3.42
N ILE A 484 7.03 -16.78 2.66
CA ILE A 484 6.11 -15.68 2.99
C ILE A 484 4.66 -16.18 3.08
N LEU A 485 4.27 -17.08 2.16
CA LEU A 485 2.94 -17.69 2.13
C LEU A 485 2.73 -18.70 3.27
N SER A 486 3.69 -19.57 3.56
CA SER A 486 3.58 -20.60 4.59
C SER A 486 3.67 -20.04 6.01
N ALA A 487 4.41 -18.95 6.21
CA ALA A 487 4.43 -18.20 7.46
C ALA A 487 3.18 -17.32 7.67
N GLY A 488 2.27 -17.26 6.68
CA GLY A 488 1.05 -16.43 6.75
C GLY A 488 1.33 -14.93 6.72
N LEU A 489 2.47 -14.49 6.17
CA LEU A 489 2.90 -13.09 6.17
C LEU A 489 2.48 -12.32 4.91
N GLY A 490 1.92 -13.00 3.92
CA GLY A 490 1.40 -12.43 2.67
C GLY A 490 0.45 -13.38 1.95
N THR A 491 -0.11 -12.94 0.84
CA THR A 491 -1.11 -13.69 0.05
C THR A 491 -0.75 -13.75 -1.43
N ASP A 492 -1.38 -14.67 -2.17
CA ASP A 492 -1.10 -14.90 -3.58
C ASP A 492 -1.60 -13.75 -4.46
N ASN A 493 -0.90 -13.53 -5.57
CA ASN A 493 -1.15 -12.47 -6.54
C ASN A 493 -0.82 -12.98 -7.96
N PRO A 494 -1.58 -13.95 -8.50
CA PRO A 494 -1.27 -14.59 -9.79
C PRO A 494 -1.22 -13.56 -10.94
N GLU A 495 -2.05 -12.52 -10.82
CA GLU A 495 -2.19 -11.36 -11.70
C GLU A 495 -0.94 -10.51 -11.93
N HIS A 496 0.07 -10.59 -11.04
CA HIS A 496 1.25 -9.72 -11.06
C HIS A 496 1.96 -9.75 -12.44
N ILE A 497 2.40 -10.92 -12.89
CA ILE A 497 3.18 -11.06 -14.13
C ILE A 497 2.33 -10.84 -15.40
N PRO A 498 1.10 -11.39 -15.52
CA PRO A 498 0.22 -11.08 -16.65
C PRO A 498 0.01 -9.58 -16.88
N ARG A 499 -0.17 -8.79 -15.81
CA ARG A 499 -0.38 -7.34 -15.91
C ARG A 499 0.87 -6.58 -16.37
N LEU A 500 2.04 -6.94 -15.84
CA LEU A 500 3.32 -6.37 -16.31
C LEU A 500 3.58 -6.72 -17.78
N GLN A 501 3.36 -7.98 -18.19
CA GLN A 501 3.49 -8.38 -19.59
C GLN A 501 2.49 -7.65 -20.51
N ALA A 502 1.26 -7.39 -20.04
CA ALA A 502 0.28 -6.62 -20.80
C ALA A 502 0.73 -5.15 -21.02
N LEU A 503 1.35 -4.52 -20.02
CA LEU A 503 1.93 -3.18 -20.15
C LEU A 503 3.08 -3.16 -21.16
N CYS A 504 4.03 -4.09 -21.07
CA CYS A 504 5.15 -4.20 -22.02
C CYS A 504 4.70 -4.53 -23.46
N ARG A 505 3.56 -5.21 -23.65
CA ARG A 505 2.99 -5.47 -24.99
C ARG A 505 2.37 -4.24 -25.64
N ARG A 506 1.76 -3.33 -24.88
CA ARG A 506 1.09 -2.13 -25.42
C ARG A 506 2.04 -1.26 -26.24
N VAL A 507 3.29 -1.10 -25.79
CA VAL A 507 4.26 -0.23 -26.49
C VAL A 507 4.75 -0.85 -27.80
N LYS A 508 4.86 -2.18 -27.90
CA LYS A 508 5.27 -2.86 -29.15
C LYS A 508 4.33 -2.63 -30.33
N VAL A 509 3.06 -2.31 -30.07
CA VAL A 509 2.05 -2.08 -31.12
C VAL A 509 2.16 -0.66 -31.72
N VAL A 510 2.92 0.24 -31.09
CA VAL A 510 3.12 1.63 -31.55
C VAL A 510 4.35 1.76 -32.46
N ASP A 511 5.37 0.92 -32.24
CA ASP A 511 6.69 0.99 -32.89
C ASP A 511 6.68 0.48 -34.34
N ASP A 512 5.82 -0.49 -34.68
CA ASP A 512 5.70 -1.07 -36.03
C ASP A 512 5.10 -0.09 -37.09
N GLY A 513 4.78 1.16 -36.70
CA GLY A 513 4.09 2.14 -37.53
C GLY A 513 4.97 3.06 -38.39
N GLU A 514 6.26 3.28 -38.05
CA GLU A 514 7.12 4.29 -38.70
C GLU A 514 8.42 3.70 -39.29
N ASN A 515 8.29 2.74 -40.20
CA ASN A 515 9.43 2.31 -41.02
C ASN A 515 9.75 3.34 -42.12
N VAL A 516 10.69 4.25 -41.83
CA VAL A 516 11.35 5.09 -42.83
C VAL A 516 12.35 4.25 -43.62
N GLU A 517 12.09 4.01 -44.91
CA GLU A 517 13.02 3.25 -45.76
C GLU A 517 14.35 4.00 -45.98
N PRO A 518 15.50 3.31 -45.91
CA PRO A 518 16.79 3.92 -46.23
C PRO A 518 17.01 4.01 -47.75
N PHE A 519 17.28 5.24 -48.23
CA PHE A 519 17.66 5.51 -49.62
C PHE A 519 18.79 4.58 -50.10
N THR A 520 18.58 3.94 -51.26
CA THR A 520 19.63 3.35 -52.10
C THR A 520 19.38 3.70 -53.57
N GLU A 521 20.45 3.76 -54.35
CA GLU A 521 20.47 4.47 -55.65
C GLU A 521 19.90 3.65 -56.82
N GLU A 522 19.57 4.35 -57.90
CA GLU A 522 19.04 3.76 -59.14
C GLU A 522 20.03 2.75 -59.78
N ASN A 523 19.51 1.69 -60.43
CA ASN A 523 19.64 1.57 -61.90
C ASN A 523 18.90 0.37 -62.55
N THR A 524 18.03 0.72 -63.51
CA THR A 524 17.85 0.04 -64.83
C THR A 524 17.13 -1.33 -64.95
N ALA A 525 16.22 -1.37 -65.94
CA ALA A 525 15.58 -2.52 -66.64
C ALA A 525 14.43 -3.30 -65.96
N GLY A 526 13.27 -3.30 -66.64
CA GLY A 526 12.20 -4.30 -66.50
C GLY A 526 12.27 -5.37 -67.62
N PRO A 527 11.16 -6.02 -68.05
CA PRO A 527 9.76 -5.63 -67.88
C PRO A 527 8.78 -6.73 -67.37
N GLU A 528 7.54 -6.30 -67.12
CA GLU A 528 6.27 -7.03 -67.29
C GLU A 528 6.13 -8.50 -66.84
N ASN A 529 5.19 -8.74 -65.90
CA ASN A 529 3.93 -9.34 -66.33
C ASN A 529 2.72 -8.98 -65.46
N LYS A 530 1.51 -9.11 -66.02
CA LYS A 530 0.23 -8.84 -65.35
C LYS A 530 -0.44 -10.16 -64.95
N SER A 531 -1.04 -10.22 -63.76
CA SER A 531 -2.43 -10.67 -63.58
C SER A 531 -2.85 -10.70 -62.10
N SER A 532 -3.82 -9.86 -61.75
CA SER A 532 -4.92 -10.30 -60.88
C SER A 532 -5.90 -11.12 -61.72
N PRO A 533 -6.72 -12.02 -61.13
CA PRO A 533 -8.07 -11.52 -60.81
C PRO A 533 -8.68 -12.06 -59.50
N GLU A 534 -9.44 -11.16 -58.88
CA GLU A 534 -10.80 -11.30 -58.32
C GLU A 534 -11.24 -12.53 -57.50
N ASN A 535 -12.00 -12.23 -56.43
CA ASN A 535 -12.78 -13.21 -55.67
C ASN A 535 -13.91 -13.83 -56.50
N LEU A 536 -14.23 -15.09 -56.22
CA LEU A 536 -15.62 -15.50 -56.01
C LEU A 536 -15.67 -16.74 -55.13
N SER A 537 -16.73 -16.87 -54.34
CA SER A 537 -16.96 -17.97 -53.41
C SER A 537 -17.79 -19.09 -54.07
N VAL A 538 -17.59 -20.34 -53.61
CA VAL A 538 -18.68 -21.20 -53.13
C VAL A 538 -18.12 -22.42 -52.38
N GLN A 539 -18.82 -22.71 -51.29
CA GLN A 539 -18.84 -23.85 -50.38
C GLN A 539 -18.89 -25.25 -51.03
N GLU A 540 -18.24 -26.26 -50.40
CA GLU A 540 -18.82 -27.62 -50.28
C GLU A 540 -18.22 -28.42 -49.10
N ASN A 541 -19.02 -29.35 -48.54
CA ASN A 541 -18.66 -30.27 -47.44
C ASN A 541 -18.87 -31.72 -47.91
N PRO A 542 -18.23 -32.70 -47.24
CA PRO A 542 -18.94 -33.90 -46.77
C PRO A 542 -18.88 -33.99 -45.22
N THR A 543 -19.97 -34.16 -44.46
CA THR A 543 -20.68 -35.43 -44.10
C THR A 543 -19.81 -36.49 -43.43
N GLU A 544 -20.25 -37.30 -42.46
CA GLU A 544 -21.57 -37.55 -41.80
C GLU A 544 -21.31 -38.15 -40.39
N ASN A 545 -22.18 -38.30 -39.39
CA ASN A 545 -23.59 -37.94 -39.07
C ASN A 545 -23.67 -37.78 -37.50
N CYS A 546 -24.72 -37.84 -36.67
CA CYS A 546 -26.17 -38.12 -36.74
C CYS A 546 -26.90 -37.34 -35.61
N SER A 547 -28.24 -37.31 -35.61
CA SER A 547 -29.06 -36.36 -34.82
C SER A 547 -30.15 -36.99 -33.93
N SER A 548 -30.79 -36.13 -33.09
CA SER A 548 -32.22 -36.19 -32.66
C SER A 548 -32.61 -36.85 -31.32
N SER A 549 -32.77 -35.99 -30.29
CA SER A 549 -34.01 -35.71 -29.53
C SER A 549 -34.78 -36.75 -28.67
N GLU A 550 -35.16 -36.26 -27.49
CA GLU A 550 -36.32 -36.61 -26.61
C GLU A 550 -36.23 -37.77 -25.59
N ILE A 551 -37.19 -37.78 -24.65
CA ILE A 551 -37.01 -38.12 -23.22
C ILE A 551 -37.85 -39.32 -22.79
N PRO A 552 -37.32 -40.18 -21.89
CA PRO A 552 -38.15 -40.80 -20.85
C PRO A 552 -37.63 -40.52 -19.42
N SER A 553 -38.55 -40.54 -18.46
CA SER A 553 -38.28 -40.43 -17.01
C SER A 553 -38.13 -41.82 -16.36
N GLY A 554 -37.52 -41.88 -15.18
CA GLY A 554 -37.71 -42.98 -14.23
C GLY A 554 -36.55 -43.95 -14.05
N ASN A 555 -35.71 -43.68 -13.04
CA ASN A 555 -35.37 -44.58 -11.92
C ASN A 555 -33.90 -44.46 -11.48
N GLU A 556 -33.64 -43.48 -10.61
CA GLU A 556 -33.23 -43.64 -9.19
C GLU A 556 -32.27 -44.77 -8.74
N PRO A 557 -31.51 -44.57 -7.63
CA PRO A 557 -31.79 -43.60 -6.54
C PRO A 557 -30.74 -42.52 -6.30
N CYS A 558 -31.24 -41.33 -5.95
CA CYS A 558 -30.55 -40.44 -5.03
C CYS A 558 -30.97 -40.81 -3.60
N GLY A 559 -30.02 -40.88 -2.67
CA GLY A 559 -30.30 -41.17 -1.26
C GLY A 559 -29.07 -41.74 -0.54
N GLY A 560 -28.73 -41.29 0.66
CA GLY A 560 -29.27 -40.12 1.37
C GLY A 560 -28.51 -39.89 2.67
N VAL A 561 -28.35 -38.63 3.08
CA VAL A 561 -27.88 -38.28 4.43
C VAL A 561 -29.09 -38.33 5.37
N ALA A 562 -29.53 -39.55 5.68
CA ALA A 562 -30.59 -39.82 6.63
C ALA A 562 -30.00 -40.00 8.04
N GLN A 563 -30.78 -39.64 9.06
CA GLN A 563 -30.41 -39.82 10.47
C GLN A 563 -30.10 -41.29 10.77
N SER A 564 -29.02 -41.53 11.51
CA SER A 564 -28.92 -42.70 12.39
C SER A 564 -29.38 -42.27 13.77
N GLU A 565 -30.70 -42.32 14.01
CA GLU A 565 -31.23 -42.23 15.36
C GLU A 565 -30.97 -43.54 16.11
N GLU A 566 -30.47 -43.39 17.32
CA GLU A 566 -30.59 -44.26 18.50
C GLU A 566 -30.66 -45.79 18.28
N ALA A 567 -29.54 -46.43 18.62
CA ALA A 567 -29.56 -47.71 19.33
C ALA A 567 -28.82 -47.53 20.65
N GLU A 568 -29.56 -47.32 21.75
CA GLU A 568 -29.01 -47.50 23.09
C GLU A 568 -28.73 -48.99 23.34
N ASP A 569 -27.56 -49.31 23.91
CA ASP A 569 -27.47 -49.85 25.27
C ASP A 569 -26.03 -49.74 25.82
N SER A 570 -25.91 -49.71 27.14
CA SER A 570 -24.71 -49.64 28.00
C SER A 570 -24.01 -48.27 28.15
N PRO A 571 -23.87 -47.75 29.40
CA PRO A 571 -23.27 -46.45 29.66
C PRO A 571 -21.76 -46.53 29.93
N GLN A 572 -20.97 -45.81 29.13
CA GLN A 572 -19.65 -45.31 29.54
C GLN A 572 -19.51 -43.83 29.18
N ASP A 573 -19.06 -43.04 30.16
CA ASP A 573 -19.03 -41.59 30.14
C ASP A 573 -18.00 -41.04 29.12
N GLN A 574 -18.47 -40.52 27.99
CA GLN A 574 -17.61 -39.93 26.96
C GLN A 574 -17.19 -38.50 27.34
N GLN A 575 -16.28 -38.43 28.30
CA GLN A 575 -15.73 -37.16 28.80
C GLN A 575 -15.09 -36.35 27.64
N LYS A 576 -15.63 -35.15 27.42
CA LYS A 576 -15.33 -34.35 26.23
C LYS A 576 -13.98 -33.65 26.31
N CYS A 577 -12.98 -34.17 25.61
CA CYS A 577 -11.62 -33.63 25.58
C CYS A 577 -11.50 -32.32 24.78
N PHE A 578 -10.57 -31.45 25.19
CA PHE A 578 -10.23 -30.18 24.55
C PHE A 578 -8.73 -30.11 24.22
N TYR A 579 -8.34 -29.27 23.26
CA TYR A 579 -6.94 -29.02 22.90
C TYR A 579 -6.50 -27.63 23.43
N PRO A 580 -5.42 -27.54 24.23
CA PRO A 580 -4.94 -26.28 24.80
C PRO A 580 -4.15 -25.45 23.77
N GLU A 581 -3.99 -24.15 24.01
CA GLU A 581 -3.04 -23.31 23.25
C GLU A 581 -1.61 -23.69 23.67
N VAL A 582 -0.76 -24.01 22.70
CA VAL A 582 0.63 -24.42 22.91
C VAL A 582 1.57 -23.46 22.16
N LYS A 583 2.50 -22.84 22.89
CA LYS A 583 3.61 -22.07 22.33
C LYS A 583 4.92 -22.82 22.53
N TRP A 584 5.93 -22.64 21.66
CA TRP A 584 7.26 -23.23 21.86
C TRP A 584 8.40 -22.35 21.36
N PHE A 585 9.57 -22.45 22.00
CA PHE A 585 10.83 -21.84 21.58
C PHE A 585 11.99 -22.81 21.88
N GLU A 586 13.21 -22.47 21.46
CA GLU A 586 14.38 -23.34 21.61
C GLU A 586 15.68 -22.55 21.82
N ASN A 587 16.69 -23.23 22.34
CA ASN A 587 18.11 -22.85 22.24
C ASN A 587 18.90 -24.02 21.62
N GLU A 588 20.23 -24.01 21.64
CA GLU A 588 21.02 -25.08 20.99
C GLU A 588 20.83 -26.47 21.62
N GLU A 589 20.41 -26.56 22.88
CA GLU A 589 20.42 -27.80 23.68
C GLU A 589 19.02 -28.27 24.08
N THR A 590 18.05 -27.36 24.24
CA THR A 590 16.68 -27.67 24.67
C THR A 590 15.60 -27.04 23.81
N VAL A 591 14.40 -27.61 23.89
CA VAL A 591 13.14 -27.06 23.37
C VAL A 591 12.21 -26.82 24.55
N THR A 592 11.68 -25.60 24.70
CA THR A 592 10.72 -25.26 25.74
C THR A 592 9.33 -25.11 25.13
N VAL A 593 8.36 -25.85 25.66
CA VAL A 593 6.96 -25.90 25.20
C VAL A 593 6.07 -25.43 26.35
N ARG A 594 5.30 -24.36 26.12
CA ARG A 594 4.38 -23.75 27.09
C ARG A 594 2.95 -24.12 26.73
N VAL A 595 2.26 -24.80 27.64
CA VAL A 595 0.85 -25.21 27.50
C VAL A 595 0.00 -24.33 28.40
N LYS A 596 -0.91 -23.56 27.79
CA LYS A 596 -1.62 -22.46 28.45
C LYS A 596 -3.00 -22.89 28.92
N ILE A 597 -3.11 -23.17 30.22
CA ILE A 597 -4.33 -23.66 30.89
C ILE A 597 -4.48 -22.93 32.22
N ALA A 598 -5.50 -22.08 32.34
CA ALA A 598 -5.83 -21.43 33.60
C ALA A 598 -6.28 -22.48 34.63
N ASN A 599 -5.77 -22.38 35.86
CA ASN A 599 -6.14 -23.26 36.99
C ASN A 599 -5.99 -24.76 36.69
N ALA A 600 -4.87 -25.14 36.05
CA ALA A 600 -4.59 -26.54 35.70
C ALA A 600 -4.44 -27.44 36.94
N ALA A 601 -5.17 -28.55 36.97
CA ALA A 601 -5.14 -29.60 37.98
C ALA A 601 -4.81 -30.96 37.35
N ASP A 602 -4.33 -31.91 38.16
CA ASP A 602 -3.95 -33.28 37.74
C ASP A 602 -3.11 -33.35 36.45
N CYS A 603 -2.19 -32.39 36.30
CA CYS A 603 -1.24 -32.33 35.20
C CYS A 603 -0.37 -33.60 35.15
N LYS A 604 -0.29 -34.21 33.97
CA LYS A 604 0.63 -35.31 33.65
C LYS A 604 1.28 -35.02 32.31
N CYS A 605 2.55 -35.39 32.19
CA CYS A 605 3.32 -35.32 30.96
C CYS A 605 4.12 -36.62 30.84
N GLU A 606 3.88 -37.36 29.76
CA GLU A 606 4.60 -38.58 29.42
C GLU A 606 5.58 -38.27 28.29
N PHE A 607 6.83 -38.71 28.45
CA PHE A 607 7.93 -38.43 27.53
C PHE A 607 8.40 -39.73 26.87
N ASP A 608 8.49 -39.71 25.55
CA ASP A 608 9.07 -40.76 24.71
C ASP A 608 10.00 -40.10 23.68
N LYS A 609 10.92 -40.88 23.10
CA LYS A 609 12.04 -40.39 22.28
C LYS A 609 11.60 -39.45 21.16
N GLU A 610 10.42 -39.64 20.56
CA GLU A 610 9.89 -38.77 19.50
C GLU A 610 8.45 -38.29 19.78
N LYS A 611 7.99 -38.34 21.03
CA LYS A 611 6.60 -38.03 21.38
C LYS A 611 6.48 -37.48 22.80
N VAL A 612 5.61 -36.48 22.97
CA VAL A 612 5.18 -36.00 24.28
C VAL A 612 3.66 -36.09 24.36
N LEU A 613 3.13 -36.69 25.41
CA LEU A 613 1.69 -36.73 25.68
C LEU A 613 1.41 -35.97 26.97
N PHE A 614 0.69 -34.86 26.86
CA PHE A 614 0.30 -34.02 27.99
C PHE A 614 -1.21 -34.09 28.24
N SER A 615 -1.59 -34.18 29.51
CA SER A 615 -2.98 -34.12 29.97
C SER A 615 -3.12 -33.28 31.23
N ALA A 616 -4.16 -32.44 31.33
CA ALA A 616 -4.53 -31.74 32.56
C ALA A 616 -6.03 -31.40 32.60
N TYR A 617 -6.56 -31.19 33.79
CA TYR A 617 -7.93 -30.71 34.00
C TYR A 617 -7.98 -29.21 34.27
N SER A 618 -9.07 -28.55 33.90
CA SER A 618 -9.38 -27.16 34.26
C SER A 618 -10.87 -27.05 34.55
N GLY A 619 -11.24 -27.21 35.83
CA GLY A 619 -12.61 -27.59 36.19
C GLY A 619 -12.98 -28.93 35.56
N ASP A 620 -14.22 -29.10 35.13
CA ASP A 620 -14.75 -30.37 34.58
C ASP A 620 -14.24 -30.70 33.16
N LYS A 621 -13.28 -29.93 32.63
CA LYS A 621 -12.75 -30.08 31.26
C LYS A 621 -11.38 -30.74 31.26
N LEU A 622 -11.28 -31.89 30.60
CA LEU A 622 -10.03 -32.55 30.27
C LEU A 622 -9.38 -31.90 29.04
N TYR A 623 -8.15 -31.42 29.18
CA TYR A 623 -7.31 -30.93 28.10
C TYR A 623 -6.23 -31.97 27.77
N LEU A 624 -6.03 -32.25 26.47
CA LEU A 624 -5.03 -33.17 25.95
C LEU A 624 -4.17 -32.48 24.87
N ALA A 625 -2.88 -32.74 24.88
CA ALA A 625 -1.98 -32.39 23.79
C ALA A 625 -1.08 -33.58 23.45
N ASP A 626 -1.30 -34.17 22.28
CA ASP A 626 -0.44 -35.19 21.68
C ASP A 626 0.54 -34.50 20.71
N LEU A 627 1.84 -34.64 20.98
CA LEU A 627 2.92 -33.89 20.34
C LEU A 627 3.97 -34.86 19.74
N GLU A 628 3.73 -35.30 18.50
CA GLU A 628 4.70 -36.04 17.69
C GLU A 628 5.88 -35.14 17.27
N LEU A 629 7.02 -35.26 17.96
CA LEU A 629 8.18 -34.37 17.78
C LEU A 629 8.88 -34.56 16.43
N HIS A 630 9.44 -33.48 15.89
CA HIS A 630 10.16 -33.48 14.62
C HIS A 630 11.47 -34.28 14.68
N ARG A 631 12.19 -34.20 15.79
CA ARG A 631 13.46 -34.90 16.06
C ARG A 631 13.41 -35.54 17.45
N SER A 632 14.41 -36.37 17.73
CA SER A 632 14.51 -37.10 18.98
C SER A 632 14.94 -36.26 20.19
N VAL A 633 14.45 -36.63 21.37
CA VAL A 633 14.74 -36.03 22.67
C VAL A 633 15.18 -37.08 23.69
N LEU A 634 15.94 -36.63 24.69
CA LEU A 634 16.31 -37.44 25.86
C LEU A 634 15.13 -37.41 26.85
N ALA A 635 14.26 -38.41 26.78
CA ALA A 635 13.06 -38.49 27.62
C ALA A 635 13.37 -38.45 29.13
N GLU A 636 14.43 -39.15 29.56
CA GLU A 636 14.90 -39.22 30.96
C GLU A 636 15.43 -37.88 31.51
N GLU A 637 15.86 -36.97 30.63
CA GLU A 637 16.34 -35.62 30.99
C GLU A 637 15.28 -34.53 30.74
N SER A 638 14.15 -34.91 30.14
CA SER A 638 13.03 -34.01 29.84
C SER A 638 12.07 -33.91 31.03
N ALA A 639 11.58 -32.71 31.32
CA ALA A 639 10.80 -32.44 32.53
C ALA A 639 9.70 -31.41 32.28
N TYR A 640 8.77 -31.26 33.23
CA TYR A 640 7.77 -30.19 33.20
C TYR A 640 7.62 -29.55 34.58
N ALA A 641 7.26 -28.27 34.58
CA ALA A 641 6.98 -27.48 35.78
C ALA A 641 5.75 -26.59 35.55
N ILE A 642 4.88 -26.50 36.55
CA ILE A 642 3.73 -25.58 36.51
C ILE A 642 4.22 -24.21 36.98
N LYS A 643 3.95 -23.14 36.21
CA LYS A 643 4.27 -21.76 36.56
C LYS A 643 3.05 -20.86 36.29
N ASP A 644 2.57 -20.20 37.33
CA ASP A 644 1.43 -19.28 37.32
C ASP A 644 0.13 -19.85 36.72
N LYS A 645 -0.04 -19.76 35.39
CA LYS A 645 -1.22 -20.20 34.63
C LYS A 645 -0.85 -21.01 33.38
N GLU A 646 0.37 -21.54 33.35
CA GLU A 646 0.91 -22.31 32.23
C GLU A 646 1.72 -23.50 32.74
N VAL A 647 1.73 -24.60 31.98
CA VAL A 647 2.65 -25.72 32.17
C VAL A 647 3.82 -25.54 31.23
N VAL A 648 5.04 -25.43 31.78
CA VAL A 648 6.27 -25.28 31.02
C VAL A 648 6.96 -26.64 30.96
N ILE A 649 6.97 -27.24 29.78
CA ILE A 649 7.64 -28.50 29.46
C ILE A 649 8.99 -28.15 28.83
N VAL A 650 10.08 -28.76 29.32
CA VAL A 650 11.44 -28.59 28.78
C VAL A 650 11.92 -29.94 28.28
N LEU A 651 12.25 -29.99 27.00
CA LEU A 651 12.72 -31.19 26.30
C LEU A 651 14.21 -31.04 25.99
N VAL A 652 15.03 -32.01 26.39
CA VAL A 652 16.46 -32.02 26.10
C VAL A 652 16.71 -32.73 24.76
N LYS A 653 17.46 -32.11 23.86
CA LYS A 653 17.67 -32.64 22.50
C LYS A 653 18.71 -33.75 22.49
N GLU A 654 18.45 -34.84 21.77
CA GLU A 654 19.47 -35.89 21.55
C GLU A 654 20.59 -35.41 20.59
N GLU A 655 20.23 -34.57 19.61
CA GLU A 655 21.18 -33.84 18.76
C GLU A 655 21.11 -32.33 19.03
N LYS A 656 22.25 -31.70 19.40
CA LYS A 656 22.34 -30.25 19.57
C LYS A 656 22.16 -29.52 18.23
N GLY A 657 21.44 -28.39 18.25
CA GLY A 657 21.18 -27.54 17.09
C GLY A 657 19.72 -27.09 16.96
N MET A 658 19.47 -26.15 16.05
CA MET A 658 18.15 -25.54 15.81
C MET A 658 17.17 -26.50 15.08
N TRP A 659 15.89 -26.45 15.45
CA TRP A 659 14.80 -27.21 14.86
C TRP A 659 13.92 -26.28 14.00
N CYS A 660 13.77 -26.57 12.71
CA CYS A 660 12.91 -25.76 11.82
C CYS A 660 11.40 -25.88 12.10
N LYS A 661 10.99 -26.79 13.00
CA LYS A 661 9.61 -26.99 13.50
C LYS A 661 9.62 -27.91 14.74
N LEU A 662 8.66 -27.76 15.65
CA LEU A 662 8.50 -28.66 16.82
C LEU A 662 8.03 -30.07 16.41
N LEU A 663 7.06 -30.16 15.50
CA LEU A 663 6.30 -31.39 15.24
C LEU A 663 6.53 -31.98 13.85
N LYS A 664 6.33 -33.29 13.71
CA LYS A 664 6.25 -33.98 12.40
C LYS A 664 5.10 -33.41 11.56
N ASN A 665 3.89 -33.42 12.12
CA ASN A 665 2.64 -33.02 11.49
C ASN A 665 2.21 -31.60 11.92
N LYS A 666 1.37 -30.92 11.11
CA LYS A 666 0.89 -29.55 11.42
C LYS A 666 -0.31 -29.61 12.38
N ASN A 667 -0.14 -29.12 13.60
CA ASN A 667 -1.21 -28.95 14.58
C ASN A 667 -1.63 -27.45 14.64
N PRO A 668 -2.93 -27.10 14.49
CA PRO A 668 -3.38 -25.69 14.51
C PRO A 668 -3.32 -25.03 15.90
N HIS A 669 -3.17 -25.81 16.98
CA HIS A 669 -3.07 -25.32 18.35
C HIS A 669 -1.63 -25.05 18.81
N VAL A 670 -0.64 -25.28 17.93
CA VAL A 670 0.80 -25.22 18.25
C VAL A 670 1.48 -24.12 17.44
N ALA A 671 2.03 -23.11 18.11
CA ALA A 671 2.69 -21.94 17.51
C ALA A 671 4.09 -21.70 18.12
N PHE A 672 4.92 -20.89 17.46
CA PHE A 672 6.22 -20.47 18.01
C PHE A 672 6.04 -19.30 19.00
N ASP A 673 6.84 -19.25 20.07
CA ASP A 673 6.82 -18.18 21.07
C ASP A 673 7.77 -17.03 20.68
N PHE A 674 7.23 -16.02 20.01
CA PHE A 674 7.99 -14.84 19.59
C PHE A 674 8.30 -13.87 20.75
N GLU A 675 7.70 -14.05 21.94
CA GLU A 675 7.90 -13.16 23.09
C GLU A 675 9.17 -13.48 23.88
N HIS A 676 9.72 -14.68 23.71
CA HIS A 676 10.89 -15.20 24.47
C HIS A 676 12.09 -15.49 23.56
N TRP A 677 12.18 -14.79 22.42
CA TRP A 677 13.35 -14.87 21.53
C TRP A 677 14.51 -14.06 22.12
N GLU A 678 15.34 -14.72 22.94
CA GLU A 678 16.68 -14.24 23.28
C GLU A 678 17.54 -14.22 22.00
N GLY A 679 17.52 -13.09 21.30
CA GLY A 679 18.44 -12.86 20.19
C GLY A 679 19.87 -12.82 20.71
N LEU A 680 20.79 -13.49 20.01
CA LEU A 680 22.22 -13.21 20.12
C LEU A 680 22.41 -11.69 19.95
N GLU A 681 22.98 -11.03 20.96
CA GLU A 681 23.27 -9.59 20.89
C GLU A 681 24.33 -9.35 19.80
N ASP A 682 23.88 -8.92 18.62
CA ASP A 682 24.75 -8.52 17.51
C ASP A 682 25.40 -7.18 17.87
N GLU A 683 26.56 -7.26 18.54
CA GLU A 683 27.45 -6.15 18.97
C GLU A 683 27.91 -5.30 17.77
N GLY A 684 26.98 -4.49 17.26
CA GLY A 684 27.17 -3.57 16.16
C GLY A 684 28.17 -2.47 16.55
N PRO A 685 29.31 -2.30 15.84
CA PRO A 685 30.47 -1.60 16.37
C PRO A 685 30.39 -0.06 16.29
N PHE A 686 29.32 0.55 16.81
CA PHE A 686 29.22 1.97 17.13
C PHE A 686 28.26 2.21 18.31
N PRO A 687 28.71 2.90 19.39
CA PRO A 687 27.85 3.20 20.54
C PRO A 687 26.84 4.30 20.20
N VAL A 688 25.59 3.91 19.90
CA VAL A 688 24.46 4.85 19.86
C VAL A 688 24.05 5.15 21.30
N GLY A 689 24.28 6.38 21.75
CA GLY A 689 24.10 6.81 23.14
C GLY A 689 22.65 6.90 23.61
N THR A 690 21.97 5.76 23.79
CA THR A 690 20.68 5.69 24.49
C THR A 690 20.90 5.76 26.00
N LYS A 691 20.63 6.92 26.61
CA LYS A 691 20.44 7.01 28.06
C LYS A 691 19.23 6.16 28.46
N LYS A 692 19.46 4.92 28.92
CA LYS A 692 18.42 4.10 29.56
C LYS A 692 17.86 4.85 30.76
N LEU A 693 16.61 5.31 30.66
CA LEU A 693 15.87 5.85 31.79
C LEU A 693 15.41 4.68 32.67
N HIS A 694 16.27 4.26 33.59
CA HIS A 694 15.92 3.21 34.55
C HIS A 694 14.85 3.74 35.52
N CYS A 695 13.64 3.17 35.42
CA CYS A 695 12.62 3.29 36.46
C CYS A 695 12.55 1.96 37.20
N ALA A 696 13.14 1.90 38.39
CA ALA A 696 13.03 0.77 39.31
C ALA A 696 11.89 1.03 40.31
N SER A 697 11.23 -0.03 40.80
CA SER A 697 10.01 0.09 41.57
C SER A 697 10.20 0.17 43.09
N ALA A 698 9.54 1.17 43.69
CA ALA A 698 8.77 1.10 44.94
C ALA A 698 9.45 1.22 46.33
N VAL A 699 8.58 1.63 47.27
CA VAL A 699 8.61 1.53 48.75
C VAL A 699 9.21 2.70 49.55
N THR A 700 8.47 3.12 50.60
CA THR A 700 8.76 4.08 51.70
C THR A 700 9.04 5.54 51.29
N GLU A 701 8.20 6.51 51.67
CA GLU A 701 8.08 7.16 53.01
C GLU A 701 9.33 7.98 53.39
N ASP A 702 9.28 9.32 53.36
CA ASP A 702 8.99 10.13 54.56
C ASP A 702 8.78 11.65 54.26
N LEU A 703 8.56 12.42 55.33
CA LEU A 703 8.08 13.82 55.42
C LEU A 703 9.11 14.96 55.20
N ALA A 704 8.62 16.21 55.34
CA ALA A 704 9.25 17.53 55.32
C ALA A 704 9.57 18.10 53.91
N ASP A 705 9.11 19.28 53.49
CA ASP A 705 8.86 20.60 54.13
C ASP A 705 10.10 21.49 54.29
N SER A 706 10.28 22.41 53.33
CA SER A 706 10.83 23.74 53.57
C SER A 706 10.57 24.66 52.36
N SER A 707 10.03 25.84 52.61
CA SER A 707 10.06 26.98 51.68
C SER A 707 11.48 27.47 51.41
N GLU A 708 11.71 28.14 50.28
CA GLU A 708 12.24 29.51 50.35
C GLU A 708 11.90 30.32 49.09
N ASP A 709 11.83 31.64 49.25
CA ASP A 709 11.39 32.62 48.25
C ASP A 709 12.48 33.68 48.07
N SER A 710 12.98 33.82 46.83
CA SER A 710 13.65 35.05 46.38
C SER A 710 13.78 35.04 44.85
N GLY A 711 13.05 35.93 44.18
CA GLY A 711 13.35 36.30 42.80
C GLY A 711 14.20 37.57 42.73
N THR A 712 15.03 37.68 41.68
CA THR A 712 15.45 38.98 41.11
C THR A 712 15.68 38.83 39.60
N GLU A 713 15.27 39.83 38.84
CA GLU A 713 15.51 39.98 37.41
C GLU A 713 16.93 40.51 37.13
N SER A 714 17.58 40.07 36.05
CA SER A 714 18.44 40.90 35.16
C SER A 714 19.03 40.07 34.01
N ASP A 715 18.94 40.61 32.78
CA ASP A 715 19.80 40.42 31.59
C ASP A 715 20.16 38.95 31.19
N GLU A 716 19.62 38.33 30.12
CA GLU A 716 19.34 38.81 28.74
C GLU A 716 18.06 38.21 28.11
#